data_AF-A0A957HIJ9-F1
#
_entry.id   AF-A0A957HIJ9-F1
#
_cell.length_a   1.000
_cell.length_b   1.000
_cell.length_c   1.000
_cell.angle_alpha   90.00
_cell.angle_beta   90.00
_cell.angle_gamma   90.00
#
_symmetry.space_group_name_H-M   'P 1'
#
loop_
_entity.id
_entity.type
_entity.pdbx_description
1 polymer ?
#
loop_
_entity_poly.entity_id
_entity_poly.type
_entity_poly.pdbx_seq_one_letter_code
_entity_poly.pdbx_strand_id
1 'polypeptide(L)'
;MKIASQLKIIGFGLLVVLLASWAMASTATPVQADVTGGIVITVNTTADLADSTYYDNHTCGYTSGAIYFPAGDGQCTLRRAILEAGVRPDVDRPISIQFNIPTSDPNYNASLQVWEVQIDESYIWELNRRFITDDGGQVTIDGNTQPNGRTTGPKIMVNTNRDNLATFGRSLEVRTSNNIIRNLGFIGGGQIILYEGGNTIENNWMGLKADGSGLSLASDLTTQAMRSMARGGIIMPSEDSDNNTIQNNRIIGASERAIRITSGGDNNVIQNNFIGMNASGLVPSPFNNGVNCTRELDYNASFWYGGRGIQVTGSNNTITNNRIAGLHVPQSTNDTPPIALELSGDGHTVTGNVIGQDVANNDIGVCGQGMLLQGTQHLVELNSIVHSRNGFEPLDDGTDFDTAILTQSFAVGSNHWITVRKNTILDADQATHPDHAYRFASPGVPVELRQFNPAKVTSISGTTISGTEGDDAVLPGGAVISAACPNCTVYLYADDLDGRIEAHEFLGEATANASGNWTATISRPLAANEGLRTQSMSNSNGVIHIYGAGTTSKLSDVLYLPPQAPSSLAISGPTTGETGTQYGFNITVNPADVSLPINLVVTGDVTGSGTVNDNEAVLNVTFNTPGTYTFTVTASNGVGSSVSDTFSIEIAQAGYKIYLPMIVK
;
A
#
# COMPACT_ATOMS: atom_id res chain seq x y z
N MET A 1 43.47 23.64 -49.13
CA MET A 1 42.44 24.71 -49.11
C MET A 1 41.72 24.57 -47.77
N LYS A 2 42.35 24.93 -46.65
CA LYS A 2 42.35 26.26 -45.98
C LYS A 2 40.93 26.78 -45.63
N ILE A 3 40.69 26.86 -44.30
CA ILE A 3 39.97 27.92 -43.55
C ILE A 3 38.43 27.82 -43.62
N ALA A 4 37.59 27.95 -42.58
CA ALA A 4 37.63 28.15 -41.11
C ALA A 4 36.16 27.94 -40.65
N SER A 5 35.79 27.27 -39.55
CA SER A 5 35.93 27.58 -38.11
C SER A 5 35.21 28.85 -37.59
N GLN A 6 34.21 28.61 -36.74
CA GLN A 6 33.81 29.32 -35.50
C GLN A 6 32.79 30.48 -35.53
N LEU A 7 31.65 30.25 -34.84
CA LEU A 7 31.12 31.01 -33.68
C LEU A 7 29.88 30.25 -33.14
N LYS A 8 29.91 29.47 -32.05
CA LYS A 8 29.85 29.77 -30.60
C LYS A 8 28.65 30.63 -30.12
N ILE A 9 27.83 29.97 -29.29
CA ILE A 9 27.20 30.45 -28.04
C ILE A 9 25.96 31.36 -28.20
N ILE A 10 24.78 30.80 -27.88
CA ILE A 10 23.73 31.28 -26.95
C ILE A 10 22.54 30.32 -27.11
N GLY A 11 22.07 29.69 -26.03
CA GLY A 11 20.80 28.95 -26.05
C GLY A 11 20.77 27.58 -25.36
N PHE A 12 21.69 27.29 -24.42
CA PHE A 12 21.55 26.14 -23.51
C PHE A 12 20.99 26.63 -22.18
N GLY A 13 19.67 26.83 -22.15
CA GLY A 13 18.99 27.40 -20.99
C GLY A 13 17.50 27.57 -21.19
N LEU A 14 16.81 26.57 -21.76
CA LEU A 14 15.34 26.48 -21.71
C LEU A 14 14.79 25.08 -22.09
N LEU A 15 15.56 24.00 -21.87
CA LEU A 15 15.19 22.65 -22.34
C LEU A 15 15.40 21.56 -21.27
N VAL A 16 15.25 21.91 -19.99
CA VAL A 16 15.33 20.96 -18.85
C VAL A 16 14.17 21.15 -17.83
N VAL A 17 13.16 21.97 -18.14
CA VAL A 17 11.96 22.16 -17.28
C VAL A 17 10.67 21.67 -17.96
N LEU A 18 10.78 20.65 -18.83
CA LEU A 18 9.65 20.16 -19.64
C LEU A 18 9.40 18.64 -19.52
N LEU A 19 9.88 18.01 -18.45
CA LEU A 19 9.66 16.57 -18.18
C LEU A 19 9.09 16.26 -16.78
N ALA A 20 8.66 17.26 -16.02
CA ALA A 20 8.01 17.08 -14.70
C ALA A 20 6.56 17.63 -14.67
N SER A 21 5.86 17.53 -15.80
CA SER A 21 4.43 17.79 -15.91
C SER A 21 3.80 16.70 -16.76
N TRP A 22 3.87 15.46 -16.26
CA TRP A 22 2.82 14.51 -16.58
C TRP A 22 1.55 15.09 -16.00
N ALA A 23 0.76 15.68 -16.90
CA ALA A 23 -0.59 16.06 -16.65
C ALA A 23 -1.27 14.90 -15.91
N MET A 24 -1.82 15.20 -14.75
CA MET A 24 -3.10 14.61 -14.38
C MET A 24 -4.02 14.93 -15.56
N ALA A 25 -4.04 14.05 -16.56
CA ALA A 25 -5.18 13.93 -17.40
C ALA A 25 -6.29 13.56 -16.43
N SER A 26 -7.00 14.58 -15.96
CA SER A 26 -8.42 14.49 -15.71
C SER A 26 -8.95 13.81 -16.97
N THR A 27 -9.03 12.49 -16.95
CA THR A 27 -9.92 11.77 -17.84
C THR A 27 -11.26 12.34 -17.47
N ALA A 28 -11.71 13.33 -18.25
CA ALA A 28 -13.10 13.69 -18.28
C ALA A 28 -13.80 12.35 -18.43
N THR A 29 -14.50 11.93 -17.37
CA THR A 29 -15.36 10.76 -17.42
C THR A 29 -16.17 10.91 -18.70
N PRO A 30 -16.22 9.89 -19.58
CA PRO A 30 -17.10 9.97 -20.72
C PRO A 30 -18.47 10.34 -20.16
N VAL A 31 -19.00 11.51 -20.57
CA VAL A 31 -20.38 11.88 -20.29
C VAL A 31 -21.20 10.84 -21.04
N GLN A 32 -21.50 9.75 -20.34
CA GLN A 32 -22.23 8.63 -20.90
C GLN A 32 -23.62 9.14 -21.22
N ALA A 33 -23.96 9.05 -22.51
CA ALA A 33 -25.13 9.69 -23.09
C ALA A 33 -26.39 9.36 -22.30
N ASP A 34 -27.20 10.39 -22.04
CA ASP A 34 -28.55 10.25 -21.52
C ASP A 34 -29.31 9.20 -22.35
N VAL A 35 -29.86 8.21 -21.67
CA VAL A 35 -30.60 7.11 -22.29
C VAL A 35 -31.90 7.65 -22.85
N THR A 36 -31.86 8.10 -24.10
CA THR A 36 -32.99 8.67 -24.82
C THR A 36 -33.84 7.51 -25.37
N GLY A 37 -34.90 7.14 -24.65
CA GLY A 37 -35.88 6.13 -25.09
C GLY A 37 -36.45 5.19 -24.03
N GLY A 38 -36.05 5.31 -22.77
CA GLY A 38 -36.50 4.42 -21.67
C GLY A 38 -37.70 4.94 -20.87
N ILE A 39 -38.29 4.08 -20.04
CA ILE A 39 -39.32 4.46 -19.05
C ILE A 39 -38.69 5.26 -17.91
N VAL A 40 -39.34 6.35 -17.52
CA VAL A 40 -38.94 7.17 -16.36
C VAL A 40 -39.92 6.96 -15.20
N ILE A 41 -39.39 6.60 -14.03
CA ILE A 41 -40.14 6.51 -12.78
C ILE A 41 -39.64 7.64 -11.87
N THR A 42 -40.51 8.57 -11.49
CA THR A 42 -40.12 9.76 -10.73
C THR A 42 -40.51 9.64 -9.26
N VAL A 43 -39.51 9.52 -8.39
CA VAL A 43 -39.64 9.62 -6.94
C VAL A 43 -39.98 11.07 -6.57
N ASN A 44 -41.07 11.27 -5.82
CA ASN A 44 -41.61 12.60 -5.52
C ASN A 44 -41.77 12.90 -4.02
N THR A 45 -41.38 11.97 -3.14
CA THR A 45 -41.34 12.16 -1.70
C THR A 45 -40.15 11.44 -1.07
N THR A 46 -39.67 11.94 0.07
CA THR A 46 -38.67 11.26 0.90
C THR A 46 -39.27 10.20 1.83
N ALA A 47 -40.60 10.16 1.99
CA ALA A 47 -41.24 9.23 2.92
C ALA A 47 -41.14 7.79 2.41
N ASP A 48 -41.09 6.83 3.35
CA ASP A 48 -41.34 5.42 3.04
C ASP A 48 -42.71 5.01 3.56
N LEU A 49 -43.71 5.12 2.68
CA LEU A 49 -45.12 4.87 2.95
C LEU A 49 -45.47 3.38 2.79
N ALA A 50 -44.60 2.51 3.27
CA ALA A 50 -44.87 1.07 3.34
C ALA A 50 -45.93 0.80 4.42
N ASP A 51 -47.02 0.10 4.05
CA ASP A 51 -47.95 -0.47 5.04
C ASP A 51 -47.65 -1.96 5.21
N SER A 52 -47.98 -2.51 6.39
CA SER A 52 -47.67 -3.91 6.72
C SER A 52 -48.38 -4.95 5.86
N THR A 53 -49.34 -4.54 5.03
CA THR A 53 -50.20 -5.43 4.23
C THR A 53 -49.79 -5.48 2.75
N TYR A 54 -49.24 -4.39 2.21
CA TYR A 54 -48.99 -4.20 0.77
C TYR A 54 -47.63 -3.55 0.46
N TYR A 55 -46.67 -3.57 1.39
CA TYR A 55 -45.33 -2.98 1.19
C TYR A 55 -44.58 -3.52 -0.03
N ASP A 56 -44.89 -4.75 -0.47
CA ASP A 56 -44.31 -5.46 -1.61
C ASP A 56 -45.20 -5.43 -2.88
N ASN A 57 -46.34 -4.74 -2.83
CA ASN A 57 -47.33 -4.72 -3.92
C ASN A 57 -47.52 -3.32 -4.53
N HIS A 58 -47.29 -2.26 -3.74
CA HIS A 58 -47.53 -0.89 -4.18
C HIS A 58 -46.44 -0.34 -5.10
N THR A 59 -46.79 -0.06 -6.34
CA THR A 59 -45.94 0.63 -7.33
C THR A 59 -46.20 2.15 -7.32
N CYS A 60 -45.45 2.91 -8.12
CA CYS A 60 -45.66 4.35 -8.28
C CYS A 60 -46.82 4.69 -9.23
N GLY A 61 -46.95 3.94 -10.32
CA GLY A 61 -47.96 4.18 -11.36
C GLY A 61 -48.23 3.00 -12.28
N TYR A 62 -47.53 1.87 -12.12
CA TYR A 62 -47.68 0.71 -12.98
C TYR A 62 -48.57 -0.39 -12.36
N THR A 63 -49.44 -0.99 -13.17
CA THR A 63 -50.24 -2.16 -12.76
C THR A 63 -49.71 -3.41 -13.46
N SER A 64 -49.41 -4.47 -12.71
CA SER A 64 -49.03 -5.77 -13.24
C SER A 64 -49.83 -6.88 -12.58
N GLY A 65 -50.73 -7.48 -13.35
CA GLY A 65 -51.67 -8.49 -12.86
C GLY A 65 -52.56 -7.99 -11.72
N ALA A 66 -52.95 -8.90 -10.83
CA ALA A 66 -53.74 -8.59 -9.63
C ALA A 66 -52.88 -8.33 -8.39
N ILE A 67 -51.55 -8.44 -8.52
CA ILE A 67 -50.61 -8.42 -7.40
C ILE A 67 -49.97 -7.03 -7.27
N TYR A 68 -49.52 -6.43 -8.36
CA TYR A 68 -48.83 -5.13 -8.32
C TYR A 68 -49.75 -4.04 -8.85
N PHE A 69 -49.95 -3.00 -8.05
CA PHE A 69 -50.85 -1.90 -8.38
C PHE A 69 -50.37 -0.57 -7.79
N PRO A 70 -50.70 0.57 -8.41
CA PRO A 70 -50.32 1.87 -7.90
C PRO A 70 -50.86 2.13 -6.50
N ALA A 71 -50.04 2.73 -5.64
CA ALA A 71 -50.48 3.14 -4.32
C ALA A 71 -51.64 4.16 -4.39
N GLY A 72 -52.63 4.00 -3.51
CA GLY A 72 -53.82 4.87 -3.48
C GLY A 72 -53.55 6.32 -3.04
N ASP A 73 -52.38 6.58 -2.45
CA ASP A 73 -51.95 7.92 -2.00
C ASP A 73 -51.34 8.77 -3.14
N GLY A 74 -51.11 8.18 -4.32
CA GLY A 74 -50.50 8.86 -5.47
C GLY A 74 -49.04 9.28 -5.29
N GLN A 75 -48.37 8.83 -4.23
CA GLN A 75 -46.98 9.17 -3.95
C GLN A 75 -46.04 8.07 -4.44
N CYS A 76 -44.94 8.48 -5.07
CA CYS A 76 -43.89 7.58 -5.51
C CYS A 76 -42.70 7.71 -4.56
N THR A 77 -42.57 6.73 -3.66
CA THR A 77 -41.41 6.59 -2.78
C THR A 77 -40.29 5.86 -3.52
N LEU A 78 -39.05 5.94 -3.01
CA LEU A 78 -37.92 5.21 -3.61
C LEU A 78 -38.15 3.69 -3.61
N ARG A 79 -38.69 3.12 -2.52
CA ARG A 79 -39.02 1.69 -2.44
C ARG A 79 -40.02 1.28 -3.52
N ARG A 80 -41.09 2.06 -3.69
CA ARG A 80 -42.13 1.79 -4.71
C ARG A 80 -41.57 1.93 -6.13
N ALA A 81 -40.66 2.88 -6.36
CA ALA A 81 -40.00 3.04 -7.65
C ALA A 81 -39.09 1.84 -8.00
N ILE A 82 -38.33 1.35 -7.03
CA ILE A 82 -37.49 0.15 -7.18
C ILE A 82 -38.36 -1.09 -7.43
N LEU A 83 -39.45 -1.26 -6.66
CA LEU A 83 -40.40 -2.35 -6.89
C LEU A 83 -41.02 -2.27 -8.29
N GLU A 84 -41.49 -1.08 -8.68
CA GLU A 84 -42.05 -0.85 -10.02
C GLU A 84 -41.06 -1.20 -11.12
N ALA A 85 -39.80 -0.79 -10.98
CA ALA A 85 -38.76 -1.15 -11.91
C ALA A 85 -38.58 -2.67 -11.98
N GLY A 86 -38.66 -3.41 -10.86
CA GLY A 86 -38.55 -4.88 -10.85
C GLY A 86 -39.73 -5.63 -11.51
N VAL A 87 -40.93 -5.06 -11.53
CA VAL A 87 -42.15 -5.69 -12.10
C VAL A 87 -42.43 -5.30 -13.54
N ARG A 88 -41.76 -4.28 -14.08
CA ARG A 88 -41.95 -3.85 -15.47
C ARG A 88 -41.30 -4.84 -16.45
N PRO A 89 -41.99 -5.17 -17.56
CA PRO A 89 -41.52 -6.14 -18.54
C PRO A 89 -40.28 -5.64 -19.29
N ASP A 90 -39.56 -6.54 -19.95
CA ASP A 90 -38.32 -6.20 -20.66
C ASP A 90 -38.51 -5.19 -21.82
N VAL A 91 -39.72 -5.10 -22.40
CA VAL A 91 -40.03 -4.09 -23.43
C VAL A 91 -39.99 -2.65 -22.91
N ASP A 92 -40.11 -2.44 -21.60
CA ASP A 92 -40.02 -1.14 -20.95
C ASP A 92 -38.57 -0.72 -20.67
N ARG A 93 -37.60 -1.61 -20.90
CA ARG A 93 -36.18 -1.37 -20.60
C ARG A 93 -35.52 -0.58 -21.73
N PRO A 94 -34.58 0.31 -21.41
CA PRO A 94 -34.03 0.61 -20.07
C PRO A 94 -34.97 1.48 -19.20
N ILE A 95 -34.84 1.36 -17.87
CA ILE A 95 -35.63 2.15 -16.89
C ILE A 95 -34.74 3.15 -16.17
N SER A 96 -35.22 4.38 -16.00
CA SER A 96 -34.59 5.43 -15.21
C SER A 96 -35.44 5.80 -14.00
N ILE A 97 -34.92 5.56 -12.79
CA ILE A 97 -35.47 6.07 -11.54
C ILE A 97 -34.85 7.45 -11.29
N GLN A 98 -35.70 8.47 -11.35
CA GLN A 98 -35.33 9.88 -11.21
C GLN A 98 -35.98 10.48 -9.96
N PHE A 99 -35.46 11.61 -9.50
CA PHE A 99 -35.96 12.32 -8.34
C PHE A 99 -36.52 13.69 -8.73
N ASN A 100 -37.68 14.04 -8.20
CA ASN A 100 -38.27 15.37 -8.28
C ASN A 100 -39.04 15.66 -6.99
N ILE A 101 -38.30 15.70 -5.89
CA ILE A 101 -38.83 15.93 -4.54
C ILE A 101 -38.88 17.44 -4.29
N PRO A 102 -40.01 18.02 -3.86
CA PRO A 102 -40.10 19.45 -3.60
C PRO A 102 -39.30 19.85 -2.35
N THR A 103 -38.87 21.11 -2.27
CA THR A 103 -38.23 21.65 -1.06
C THR A 103 -39.20 21.82 0.12
N SER A 104 -40.50 21.63 -0.11
CA SER A 104 -41.52 21.57 0.94
C SER A 104 -41.67 20.17 1.56
N ASP A 105 -40.98 19.17 1.02
CA ASP A 105 -40.95 17.83 1.59
C ASP A 105 -40.34 17.86 3.01
N PRO A 106 -40.92 17.14 4.00
CA PRO A 106 -40.54 17.26 5.40
C PRO A 106 -39.07 16.93 5.69
N ASN A 107 -38.40 16.12 4.86
CA ASN A 107 -37.00 15.73 5.07
C ASN A 107 -36.02 16.50 4.15
N TYR A 108 -36.42 17.66 3.64
CA TYR A 108 -35.50 18.58 2.97
C TYR A 108 -34.70 19.40 3.99
N ASN A 109 -33.37 19.31 3.93
CA ASN A 109 -32.47 20.15 4.71
C ASN A 109 -32.07 21.39 3.91
N ALA A 110 -32.65 22.55 4.24
CA ALA A 110 -32.39 23.80 3.52
C ALA A 110 -30.95 24.30 3.62
N SER A 111 -30.26 24.05 4.74
CA SER A 111 -28.88 24.50 4.95
C SER A 111 -27.88 23.71 4.11
N LEU A 112 -28.09 22.39 3.99
CA LEU A 112 -27.24 21.51 3.19
C LEU A 112 -27.73 21.34 1.75
N GLN A 113 -28.96 21.76 1.46
CA GLN A 113 -29.65 21.61 0.18
C GLN A 113 -29.70 20.13 -0.29
N VAL A 114 -30.09 19.24 0.63
CA VAL A 114 -30.22 17.80 0.40
C VAL A 114 -31.59 17.28 0.87
N TRP A 115 -32.00 16.14 0.34
CA TRP A 115 -33.19 15.41 0.74
C TRP A 115 -32.79 14.10 1.40
N GLU A 116 -33.31 13.84 2.60
CA GLU A 116 -33.09 12.59 3.30
C GLU A 116 -34.26 11.62 3.08
N VAL A 117 -34.11 10.73 2.10
CA VAL A 117 -35.07 9.65 1.79
C VAL A 117 -34.99 8.60 2.88
N GLN A 118 -36.12 8.35 3.53
CA GLN A 118 -36.24 7.34 4.58
C GLN A 118 -36.50 5.97 3.96
N ILE A 119 -36.00 4.92 4.59
CA ILE A 119 -36.33 3.52 4.31
C ILE A 119 -36.67 2.88 5.65
N ASP A 120 -37.87 2.32 5.75
CA ASP A 120 -38.30 1.52 6.89
C ASP A 120 -37.54 0.19 6.92
N GLU A 121 -36.66 0.05 7.90
CA GLU A 121 -35.80 -1.11 8.11
C GLU A 121 -36.55 -2.42 8.42
N SER A 122 -37.86 -2.35 8.71
CA SER A 122 -38.69 -3.54 8.92
C SER A 122 -38.89 -4.35 7.64
N TYR A 123 -38.85 -3.68 6.48
CA TYR A 123 -39.26 -4.27 5.20
C TYR A 123 -38.10 -4.37 4.21
N ILE A 124 -38.14 -5.39 3.36
CA ILE A 124 -37.16 -5.59 2.28
C ILE A 124 -37.37 -4.55 1.18
N TRP A 125 -36.28 -4.03 0.63
CA TRP A 125 -36.28 -3.22 -0.58
C TRP A 125 -35.19 -3.74 -1.52
N GLU A 126 -35.64 -4.35 -2.61
CA GLU A 126 -34.77 -5.06 -3.54
C GLU A 126 -35.15 -4.72 -4.98
N LEU A 127 -34.15 -4.58 -5.83
CA LEU A 127 -34.33 -4.60 -7.27
C LEU A 127 -34.23 -6.06 -7.72
N ASN A 128 -35.37 -6.66 -8.04
CA ASN A 128 -35.48 -8.08 -8.36
C ASN A 128 -36.48 -8.29 -9.50
N ARG A 129 -36.19 -9.24 -10.40
CA ARG A 129 -37.15 -9.70 -11.40
C ARG A 129 -38.33 -10.40 -10.72
N ARG A 130 -39.55 -10.04 -11.08
CA ARG A 130 -40.76 -10.67 -10.54
C ARG A 130 -41.36 -11.75 -11.44
N PHE A 131 -40.84 -11.87 -12.66
CA PHE A 131 -41.24 -12.90 -13.63
C PHE A 131 -40.02 -13.67 -14.12
N ILE A 132 -40.17 -14.98 -14.32
CA ILE A 132 -39.06 -15.87 -14.73
C ILE A 132 -38.56 -15.60 -16.15
N THR A 133 -39.40 -14.97 -16.98
CA THR A 133 -39.08 -14.66 -18.38
C THR A 133 -38.32 -13.35 -18.55
N ASP A 134 -38.23 -12.54 -17.50
CA ASP A 134 -37.76 -11.17 -17.59
C ASP A 134 -36.34 -11.08 -16.99
N ASP A 135 -35.47 -10.32 -17.63
CA ASP A 135 -34.12 -10.04 -17.13
C ASP A 135 -34.18 -9.16 -15.87
N GLY A 136 -35.14 -8.24 -15.82
CA GLY A 136 -35.36 -7.34 -14.67
C GLY A 136 -34.26 -6.28 -14.46
N GLY A 137 -33.21 -6.31 -15.27
CA GLY A 137 -32.02 -5.45 -15.22
C GLY A 137 -32.17 -4.10 -15.92
N GLN A 138 -31.06 -3.49 -16.32
CA GLN A 138 -31.03 -2.21 -17.06
C GLN A 138 -31.78 -1.06 -16.37
N VAL A 139 -31.66 -0.97 -15.05
CA VAL A 139 -32.22 0.12 -14.23
C VAL A 139 -31.13 1.10 -13.85
N THR A 140 -31.35 2.38 -14.10
CA THR A 140 -30.51 3.47 -13.60
C THR A 140 -31.19 4.19 -12.44
N ILE A 141 -30.57 4.21 -11.27
CA ILE A 141 -30.96 5.05 -10.12
C ILE A 141 -29.94 6.17 -10.01
N ASP A 142 -30.38 7.41 -10.23
CA ASP A 142 -29.47 8.56 -10.29
C ASP A 142 -29.95 9.72 -9.42
N GLY A 143 -29.28 9.92 -8.29
CA GLY A 143 -29.57 11.03 -7.36
C GLY A 143 -29.31 12.42 -7.93
N ASN A 144 -28.52 12.56 -9.00
CA ASN A 144 -28.24 13.87 -9.59
C ASN A 144 -29.41 14.42 -10.44
N THR A 145 -30.35 13.54 -10.80
CA THR A 145 -31.59 13.91 -11.50
C THR A 145 -32.49 14.82 -10.66
N GLN A 146 -32.33 14.81 -9.33
CA GLN A 146 -33.02 15.73 -8.43
C GLN A 146 -32.77 17.19 -8.85
N PRO A 147 -33.82 17.96 -9.21
CA PRO A 147 -33.68 19.37 -9.51
C PRO A 147 -33.34 20.16 -8.24
N ASN A 148 -32.61 21.26 -8.43
CA ASN A 148 -32.06 22.08 -7.34
C ASN A 148 -31.10 21.27 -6.44
N GLY A 149 -30.87 21.74 -5.21
CA GLY A 149 -29.96 21.10 -4.27
C GLY A 149 -28.53 21.63 -4.34
N ARG A 150 -27.66 21.01 -3.55
CA ARG A 150 -26.23 21.32 -3.54
C ARG A 150 -25.55 20.99 -4.88
N THR A 151 -24.45 21.68 -5.15
CA THR A 151 -23.65 21.52 -6.38
C THR A 151 -22.55 20.47 -6.27
N THR A 152 -22.18 20.06 -5.06
CA THR A 152 -21.12 19.07 -4.80
C THR A 152 -21.64 17.95 -3.89
N GLY A 153 -21.45 16.70 -4.32
CA GLY A 153 -21.91 15.51 -3.60
C GLY A 153 -23.38 15.14 -3.85
N PRO A 154 -23.86 14.02 -3.29
CA PRO A 154 -25.22 13.52 -3.49
C PRO A 154 -26.31 14.49 -3.05
N LYS A 155 -27.31 14.78 -3.88
CA LYS A 155 -28.49 15.55 -3.45
C LYS A 155 -29.46 14.70 -2.61
N ILE A 156 -29.43 13.40 -2.83
CA ILE A 156 -30.28 12.41 -2.16
C ILE A 156 -29.43 11.63 -1.17
N MET A 157 -29.80 11.70 0.10
CA MET A 157 -29.25 10.87 1.18
C MET A 157 -30.30 9.83 1.55
N VAL A 158 -29.98 8.55 1.39
CA VAL A 158 -30.85 7.44 1.79
C VAL A 158 -30.52 7.07 3.22
N ASN A 159 -31.45 7.30 4.13
CA ASN A 159 -31.40 6.81 5.50
C ASN A 159 -32.05 5.43 5.58
N THR A 160 -31.22 4.41 5.76
CA THR A 160 -31.67 3.01 5.78
C THR A 160 -32.18 2.55 7.15
N ASN A 161 -32.05 3.39 8.18
CA ASN A 161 -32.38 3.08 9.57
C ASN A 161 -33.14 4.27 10.18
N ARG A 162 -34.36 4.49 9.69
CA ARG A 162 -35.16 5.66 10.02
C ARG A 162 -35.37 5.78 11.53
N ASP A 163 -35.66 4.66 12.20
CA ASP A 163 -36.02 4.66 13.61
C ASP A 163 -34.80 4.44 14.53
N ASN A 164 -33.57 4.53 13.97
CA ASN A 164 -32.29 4.42 14.69
C ASN A 164 -32.18 3.14 15.53
N LEU A 165 -32.54 2.00 14.94
CA LEU A 165 -32.49 0.72 15.62
C LEU A 165 -31.05 0.25 15.82
N ALA A 166 -30.80 -0.41 16.97
CA ALA A 166 -29.52 -1.05 17.26
C ALA A 166 -29.17 -2.22 16.31
N THR A 167 -30.16 -2.70 15.53
CA THR A 167 -29.99 -3.71 14.48
C THR A 167 -29.60 -3.12 13.13
N PHE A 168 -29.48 -1.79 13.05
CA PHE A 168 -29.12 -1.03 11.86
C PHE A 168 -30.16 -1.14 10.73
N GLY A 169 -29.86 -0.45 9.64
CA GLY A 169 -30.73 -0.36 8.48
C GLY A 169 -30.66 -1.53 7.51
N ARG A 170 -31.64 -1.59 6.62
CA ARG A 170 -31.72 -2.59 5.53
C ARG A 170 -30.84 -2.19 4.35
N SER A 171 -30.05 -3.15 3.86
CA SER A 171 -29.29 -3.01 2.61
C SER A 171 -30.20 -3.01 1.38
N LEU A 172 -29.77 -2.29 0.34
CA LEU A 172 -30.36 -2.38 -0.99
C LEU A 172 -29.84 -3.65 -1.66
N GLU A 173 -30.72 -4.60 -1.95
CA GLU A 173 -30.37 -5.83 -2.67
C GLU A 173 -30.65 -5.66 -4.17
N VAL A 174 -29.63 -5.92 -5.00
CA VAL A 174 -29.70 -5.85 -6.46
C VAL A 174 -29.52 -7.26 -7.00
N ARG A 175 -30.63 -7.85 -7.46
CA ARG A 175 -30.75 -9.24 -7.94
C ARG A 175 -30.95 -9.30 -9.45
N THR A 176 -30.51 -8.27 -10.16
CA THR A 176 -30.61 -8.18 -11.61
C THR A 176 -29.31 -7.61 -12.17
N SER A 177 -29.10 -7.80 -13.47
CA SER A 177 -27.86 -7.43 -14.15
C SER A 177 -27.93 -6.05 -14.81
N ASN A 178 -26.77 -5.50 -15.19
CA ASN A 178 -26.67 -4.29 -16.02
C ASN A 178 -27.33 -3.02 -15.44
N ASN A 179 -27.38 -2.89 -14.11
CA ASN A 179 -27.93 -1.69 -13.45
C ASN A 179 -26.85 -0.63 -13.21
N ILE A 180 -27.28 0.61 -13.02
CA ILE A 180 -26.43 1.74 -12.63
C ILE A 180 -27.00 2.36 -11.37
N ILE A 181 -26.22 2.45 -10.30
CA ILE A 181 -26.60 3.14 -9.06
C ILE A 181 -25.57 4.22 -8.78
N ARG A 182 -26.01 5.49 -8.83
CA ARG A 182 -25.08 6.61 -8.74
C ARG A 182 -25.60 7.87 -8.08
N ASN A 183 -24.66 8.68 -7.61
CA ASN A 183 -24.90 10.01 -7.04
C ASN A 183 -25.83 9.99 -5.81
N LEU A 184 -25.81 8.90 -5.04
CA LEU A 184 -26.58 8.73 -3.80
C LEU A 184 -25.67 8.74 -2.58
N GLY A 185 -26.18 9.23 -1.46
CA GLY A 185 -25.58 9.02 -0.14
C GLY A 185 -26.32 7.91 0.61
N PHE A 186 -25.63 7.10 1.39
CA PHE A 186 -26.22 6.06 2.24
C PHE A 186 -25.77 6.27 3.69
N ILE A 187 -26.74 6.38 4.60
CA ILE A 187 -26.56 6.46 6.05
C ILE A 187 -27.46 5.42 6.74
N GLY A 188 -27.23 5.15 8.03
CA GLY A 188 -28.05 4.21 8.79
C GLY A 188 -27.61 2.74 8.70
N GLY A 189 -26.47 2.42 8.07
CA GLY A 189 -25.90 1.06 8.14
C GLY A 189 -26.22 0.12 6.99
N GLY A 190 -27.08 0.52 6.05
CA GLY A 190 -27.38 -0.26 4.86
C GLY A 190 -26.20 -0.28 3.87
N GLN A 191 -26.04 -1.41 3.21
CA GLN A 191 -25.06 -1.63 2.14
C GLN A 191 -25.77 -1.64 0.77
N ILE A 192 -24.98 -1.68 -0.30
CA ILE A 192 -25.46 -2.11 -1.63
C ILE A 192 -24.95 -3.53 -1.84
N ILE A 193 -25.85 -4.48 -2.11
CA ILE A 193 -25.51 -5.89 -2.29
C ILE A 193 -25.85 -6.29 -3.72
N LEU A 194 -24.84 -6.71 -4.50
CA LEU A 194 -24.96 -7.09 -5.90
C LEU A 194 -24.91 -8.61 -6.02
N TYR A 195 -26.01 -9.24 -6.43
CA TYR A 195 -26.09 -10.68 -6.62
C TYR A 195 -25.84 -11.14 -8.05
N GLU A 196 -25.90 -10.23 -9.02
CA GLU A 196 -25.67 -10.53 -10.44
C GLU A 196 -24.63 -9.56 -11.04
N GLY A 197 -24.30 -9.77 -12.31
CA GLY A 197 -23.19 -9.13 -12.99
C GLY A 197 -23.52 -7.88 -13.81
N GLY A 198 -22.46 -7.23 -14.32
CA GLY A 198 -22.58 -6.08 -15.23
C GLY A 198 -23.10 -4.80 -14.59
N ASN A 199 -23.23 -4.73 -13.27
CA ASN A 199 -23.72 -3.55 -12.57
C ASN A 199 -22.62 -2.50 -12.39
N THR A 200 -22.99 -1.21 -12.41
CA THR A 200 -22.09 -0.09 -12.15
C THR A 200 -22.53 0.67 -10.90
N ILE A 201 -21.66 0.78 -9.91
CA ILE A 201 -21.88 1.55 -8.68
C ILE A 201 -20.87 2.69 -8.65
N GLU A 202 -21.36 3.92 -8.83
CA GLU A 202 -20.47 5.07 -8.97
C GLU A 202 -20.89 6.35 -8.27
N ASN A 203 -19.90 7.15 -7.84
CA ASN A 203 -20.12 8.48 -7.25
C ASN A 203 -21.04 8.46 -6.01
N ASN A 204 -21.11 7.34 -5.30
CA ASN A 204 -21.93 7.23 -4.10
C ASN A 204 -21.12 7.57 -2.85
N TRP A 205 -21.80 8.09 -1.82
CA TRP A 205 -21.25 8.27 -0.48
C TRP A 205 -21.85 7.21 0.44
N MET A 206 -21.02 6.53 1.24
CA MET A 206 -21.49 5.52 2.17
C MET A 206 -20.88 5.77 3.55
N GLY A 207 -21.74 5.88 4.56
CA GLY A 207 -21.34 6.11 5.95
C GLY A 207 -20.89 7.54 6.25
N LEU A 208 -20.99 8.46 5.29
CA LEU A 208 -20.70 9.88 5.51
C LEU A 208 -21.93 10.62 6.03
N LYS A 209 -21.72 11.58 6.92
CA LYS A 209 -22.72 12.60 7.24
C LYS A 209 -23.18 13.31 5.97
N ALA A 210 -24.39 13.86 5.97
CA ALA A 210 -24.94 14.59 4.83
C ALA A 210 -24.03 15.77 4.38
N ASP A 211 -23.34 16.43 5.31
CA ASP A 211 -22.38 17.50 5.03
C ASP A 211 -21.04 17.00 4.47
N GLY A 212 -20.80 15.68 4.49
CA GLY A 212 -19.57 15.05 4.02
C GLY A 212 -18.37 15.18 4.96
N SER A 213 -18.54 15.78 6.15
CA SER A 213 -17.43 16.12 7.05
C SER A 213 -16.75 14.90 7.70
N GLY A 214 -17.47 13.79 7.84
CA GLY A 214 -16.94 12.57 8.44
C GLY A 214 -18.01 11.50 8.64
N LEU A 215 -17.72 10.57 9.55
CA LEU A 215 -18.52 9.38 9.82
C LEU A 215 -19.92 9.72 10.35
N SER A 216 -20.92 9.07 9.78
CA SER A 216 -22.27 8.95 10.30
C SER A 216 -22.48 7.53 10.82
N LEU A 217 -22.72 7.40 12.13
CA LEU A 217 -22.98 6.09 12.74
C LEU A 217 -24.26 5.49 12.15
N ALA A 218 -24.25 4.17 11.97
CA ALA A 218 -25.41 3.38 11.59
C ALA A 218 -26.50 3.41 12.65
N SER A 219 -26.09 3.45 13.93
CA SER A 219 -26.95 3.69 15.07
C SER A 219 -26.13 4.21 16.26
N ASP A 220 -26.68 5.16 17.00
CA ASP A 220 -26.13 5.66 18.27
C ASP A 220 -26.95 5.25 19.50
N LEU A 221 -27.97 4.40 19.31
CA LEU A 221 -28.90 3.96 20.36
C LEU A 221 -28.22 3.29 21.56
N THR A 222 -27.13 2.55 21.32
CA THR A 222 -26.35 1.87 22.37
C THR A 222 -24.86 1.87 22.03
N THR A 223 -23.99 1.76 23.04
CA THR A 223 -22.54 1.61 22.83
C THR A 223 -22.20 0.41 21.94
N GLN A 224 -22.91 -0.72 22.13
CA GLN A 224 -22.76 -1.91 21.30
C GLN A 224 -23.11 -1.65 19.82
N ALA A 225 -24.15 -0.86 19.54
CA ALA A 225 -24.50 -0.48 18.18
C ALA A 225 -23.42 0.41 17.55
N MET A 226 -22.86 1.36 18.31
CA MET A 226 -21.80 2.25 17.84
C MET A 226 -20.52 1.50 17.41
N ARG A 227 -20.28 0.29 17.93
CA ARG A 227 -19.16 -0.57 17.50
C ARG A 227 -19.22 -0.92 16.01
N SER A 228 -20.40 -0.92 15.41
CA SER A 228 -20.59 -1.14 13.97
C SER A 228 -20.30 0.09 13.12
N MET A 229 -19.94 1.22 13.74
CA MET A 229 -19.63 2.48 13.05
C MET A 229 -20.73 2.82 12.03
N ALA A 230 -20.38 3.03 10.77
CA ALA A 230 -21.33 3.25 9.68
C ALA A 230 -21.83 1.97 9.01
N ARG A 231 -21.14 0.83 9.17
CA ARG A 231 -21.40 -0.49 8.54
C ARG A 231 -21.42 -0.56 7.01
N GLY A 232 -21.85 0.50 6.33
CA GLY A 232 -22.08 0.59 4.89
C GLY A 232 -20.90 0.16 4.03
N GLY A 233 -21.17 -0.11 2.76
CA GLY A 233 -20.20 -0.65 1.81
C GLY A 233 -20.90 -1.33 0.64
N ILE A 234 -20.11 -1.92 -0.25
CA ILE A 234 -20.59 -2.58 -1.46
C ILE A 234 -20.16 -4.04 -1.43
N ILE A 235 -21.14 -4.95 -1.47
CA ILE A 235 -20.92 -6.39 -1.26
C ILE A 235 -21.38 -7.17 -2.49
N MET A 236 -20.54 -8.10 -2.94
CA MET A 236 -20.77 -9.07 -4.02
C MET A 236 -20.64 -10.47 -3.42
N PRO A 237 -21.74 -11.06 -2.92
CA PRO A 237 -21.71 -12.34 -2.24
C PRO A 237 -21.97 -13.54 -3.16
N SER A 238 -22.29 -13.32 -4.43
CA SER A 238 -22.72 -14.36 -5.37
C SER A 238 -21.64 -14.68 -6.39
N GLU A 239 -21.62 -15.93 -6.87
CA GLU A 239 -20.73 -16.35 -7.95
C GLU A 239 -21.10 -15.71 -9.29
N ASP A 240 -22.35 -15.27 -9.42
CA ASP A 240 -22.85 -14.55 -10.60
C ASP A 240 -22.52 -13.05 -10.57
N SER A 241 -21.85 -12.55 -9.52
CA SER A 241 -21.46 -11.13 -9.37
C SER A 241 -20.25 -10.77 -10.23
N ASP A 242 -20.27 -11.11 -11.50
CA ASP A 242 -19.17 -10.90 -12.46
C ASP A 242 -19.28 -9.58 -13.21
N ASN A 243 -18.17 -9.07 -13.73
CA ASN A 243 -18.14 -7.90 -14.63
C ASN A 243 -18.78 -6.62 -14.04
N ASN A 244 -18.85 -6.49 -12.71
CA ASN A 244 -19.32 -5.26 -12.07
C ASN A 244 -18.22 -4.20 -12.04
N THR A 245 -18.63 -2.92 -12.09
CA THR A 245 -17.73 -1.77 -11.98
C THR A 245 -18.08 -0.95 -10.74
N ILE A 246 -17.13 -0.84 -9.81
CA ILE A 246 -17.25 -0.08 -8.57
C ILE A 246 -16.27 1.08 -8.62
N GLN A 247 -16.76 2.31 -8.85
CA GLN A 247 -15.86 3.44 -9.10
C GLN A 247 -16.24 4.77 -8.47
N ASN A 248 -15.24 5.59 -8.14
CA ASN A 248 -15.44 6.96 -7.65
C ASN A 248 -16.33 7.06 -6.39
N ASN A 249 -16.48 5.98 -5.63
CA ASN A 249 -17.27 5.98 -4.41
C ASN A 249 -16.45 6.52 -3.22
N ARG A 250 -17.14 7.05 -2.22
CA ARG A 250 -16.56 7.49 -0.95
C ARG A 250 -17.17 6.68 0.19
N ILE A 251 -16.36 5.88 0.86
CA ILE A 251 -16.81 4.91 1.86
C ILE A 251 -16.04 5.12 3.15
N ILE A 252 -16.72 5.32 4.27
CA ILE A 252 -16.11 5.49 5.59
C ILE A 252 -16.83 4.65 6.64
N GLY A 253 -16.09 4.10 7.60
CA GLY A 253 -16.64 3.40 8.76
C GLY A 253 -17.31 2.07 8.45
N ALA A 254 -16.91 1.42 7.36
CA ALA A 254 -17.37 0.07 7.03
C ALA A 254 -16.88 -0.92 8.10
N SER A 255 -17.78 -1.54 8.85
CA SER A 255 -17.42 -2.49 9.92
C SER A 255 -17.11 -3.90 9.44
N GLU A 256 -17.55 -4.27 8.24
CA GLU A 256 -17.22 -5.53 7.60
C GLU A 256 -16.05 -5.33 6.60
N ARG A 257 -16.35 -4.73 5.45
CA ARG A 257 -15.41 -4.28 4.41
C ARG A 257 -16.05 -3.14 3.63
N ALA A 258 -15.27 -2.17 3.17
CA ALA A 258 -15.78 -1.08 2.34
C ALA A 258 -16.28 -1.61 0.98
N ILE A 259 -15.52 -2.54 0.38
CA ILE A 259 -15.90 -3.28 -0.81
C ILE A 259 -15.53 -4.74 -0.60
N ARG A 260 -16.45 -5.67 -0.87
CA ARG A 260 -16.24 -7.10 -0.64
C ARG A 260 -16.73 -7.94 -1.81
N ILE A 261 -15.87 -8.80 -2.34
CA ILE A 261 -16.24 -9.93 -3.19
C ILE A 261 -15.99 -11.18 -2.35
N THR A 262 -17.01 -12.04 -2.18
CA THR A 262 -16.96 -13.12 -1.17
C THR A 262 -16.98 -14.53 -1.76
N SER A 263 -17.70 -14.77 -2.85
CA SER A 263 -17.86 -16.11 -3.43
C SER A 263 -18.03 -15.99 -4.93
N GLY A 264 -17.00 -16.34 -5.72
CA GLY A 264 -16.99 -15.99 -7.14
C GLY A 264 -17.18 -14.48 -7.35
N GLY A 265 -17.30 -14.04 -8.59
CA GLY A 265 -17.13 -12.63 -8.93
C GLY A 265 -15.82 -12.42 -9.66
N ASP A 266 -15.86 -12.73 -10.94
CA ASP A 266 -14.76 -12.62 -11.88
C ASP A 266 -14.86 -11.33 -12.70
N ASN A 267 -13.70 -10.84 -13.15
CA ASN A 267 -13.60 -9.70 -14.08
C ASN A 267 -14.25 -8.41 -13.57
N ASN A 268 -14.36 -8.22 -12.24
CA ASN A 268 -14.83 -6.98 -11.66
C ASN A 268 -13.75 -5.90 -11.69
N VAL A 269 -14.18 -4.64 -11.77
CA VAL A 269 -13.31 -3.47 -11.74
C VAL A 269 -13.62 -2.63 -10.50
N ILE A 270 -12.62 -2.44 -9.65
CA ILE A 270 -12.71 -1.60 -8.45
C ILE A 270 -11.70 -0.46 -8.61
N GLN A 271 -12.18 0.75 -8.91
CA GLN A 271 -11.27 1.84 -9.26
C GLN A 271 -11.62 3.23 -8.71
N ASN A 272 -10.60 4.04 -8.44
CA ASN A 272 -10.76 5.45 -8.05
C ASN A 272 -11.65 5.67 -6.81
N ASN A 273 -11.79 4.69 -5.93
CA ASN A 273 -12.60 4.82 -4.72
C ASN A 273 -11.76 5.47 -3.59
N PHE A 274 -12.43 6.24 -2.73
CA PHE A 274 -11.86 6.81 -1.50
C PHE A 274 -12.40 6.05 -0.30
N ILE A 275 -11.52 5.37 0.44
CA ILE A 275 -11.89 4.54 1.58
C ILE A 275 -11.26 5.11 2.86
N GLY A 276 -12.08 5.28 3.89
CA GLY A 276 -11.67 5.75 5.21
C GLY A 276 -11.43 7.25 5.32
N MET A 277 -11.86 8.04 4.32
CA MET A 277 -11.71 9.50 4.28
C MET A 277 -13.07 10.21 4.21
N ASN A 278 -13.06 11.52 4.44
CA ASN A 278 -14.26 12.35 4.30
C ASN A 278 -14.63 12.60 2.82
N ALA A 279 -15.69 13.38 2.59
CA ALA A 279 -16.16 13.70 1.24
C ALA A 279 -15.16 14.48 0.37
N SER A 280 -14.16 15.12 0.96
CA SER A 280 -13.08 15.80 0.24
C SER A 280 -11.88 14.88 -0.03
N GLY A 281 -11.91 13.64 0.46
CA GLY A 281 -10.79 12.70 0.36
C GLY A 281 -9.69 12.98 1.38
N LEU A 282 -10.01 13.69 2.46
CA LEU A 282 -9.10 14.04 3.54
C LEU A 282 -9.41 13.23 4.79
N VAL A 283 -8.40 12.98 5.60
CA VAL A 283 -8.57 12.72 7.03
C VAL A 283 -8.34 14.05 7.75
N PRO A 284 -9.35 14.65 8.39
CA PRO A 284 -9.23 16.01 8.91
C PRO A 284 -8.40 16.08 10.19
N SER A 285 -7.86 17.27 10.48
CA SER A 285 -7.26 17.57 11.79
C SER A 285 -8.28 17.34 12.93
N PRO A 286 -7.86 16.81 14.09
CA PRO A 286 -6.48 16.50 14.50
C PRO A 286 -5.97 15.11 14.07
N PHE A 287 -6.70 14.38 13.23
CA PHE A 287 -6.40 13.00 12.86
C PHE A 287 -5.45 12.87 11.66
N ASN A 288 -5.00 14.00 11.11
CA ASN A 288 -4.25 14.08 9.85
C ASN A 288 -2.73 13.91 10.02
N ASN A 289 -2.28 13.46 11.20
CA ASN A 289 -0.86 13.26 11.52
C ASN A 289 -0.68 11.86 12.14
N GLY A 290 -0.91 10.83 11.33
CA GLY A 290 -0.93 9.44 11.78
C GLY A 290 -2.26 9.02 12.39
N VAL A 291 -2.78 7.89 11.93
CA VAL A 291 -3.98 7.25 12.47
C VAL A 291 -3.67 6.68 13.85
N ASN A 292 -4.55 6.95 14.81
CA ASN A 292 -4.46 6.37 16.13
C ASN A 292 -5.01 4.94 16.11
N CYS A 293 -4.14 3.95 16.33
CA CYS A 293 -4.48 2.53 16.32
C CYS A 293 -4.62 1.92 17.71
N THR A 294 -4.91 2.75 18.72
CA THR A 294 -5.22 2.27 20.07
C THR A 294 -6.42 1.34 19.99
N ARG A 295 -6.25 0.09 20.46
CA ARG A 295 -7.31 -0.92 20.50
C ARG A 295 -8.32 -0.54 21.59
N GLU A 296 -9.46 -0.01 21.18
CA GLU A 296 -10.61 0.27 22.06
C GLU A 296 -11.82 -0.56 21.61
N LEU A 297 -12.43 -1.27 22.56
CA LEU A 297 -13.59 -2.13 22.28
C LEU A 297 -14.82 -1.32 21.87
N ASP A 298 -14.96 -0.11 22.40
CA ASP A 298 -16.10 0.78 22.19
C ASP A 298 -15.71 1.96 21.30
N TYR A 299 -16.70 2.51 20.61
CA TYR A 299 -16.50 3.69 19.77
C TYR A 299 -16.13 4.92 20.62
N ASN A 300 -15.10 5.64 20.16
CA ASN A 300 -14.60 6.86 20.78
C ASN A 300 -14.50 8.00 19.76
N ALA A 301 -15.33 9.02 19.91
CA ALA A 301 -15.38 10.14 18.97
C ALA A 301 -14.07 10.96 18.87
N SER A 302 -13.11 10.72 19.78
CA SER A 302 -11.76 11.31 19.74
C SER A 302 -10.83 10.60 18.76
N PHE A 303 -11.26 9.51 18.13
CA PHE A 303 -10.51 8.80 17.10
C PHE A 303 -11.19 8.90 15.74
N TRP A 304 -10.38 8.75 14.70
CA TRP A 304 -10.86 8.61 13.34
C TRP A 304 -11.09 7.12 13.03
N TYR A 305 -12.34 6.76 12.75
CA TYR A 305 -12.74 5.39 12.41
C TYR A 305 -13.05 5.27 10.92
N GLY A 306 -12.00 5.08 10.11
CA GLY A 306 -12.14 4.92 8.67
C GLY A 306 -12.81 3.61 8.24
N GLY A 307 -12.92 2.62 9.13
CA GLY A 307 -13.48 1.31 8.82
C GLY A 307 -12.44 0.29 8.36
N ARG A 308 -12.89 -0.72 7.63
CA ARG A 308 -12.09 -1.79 7.00
C ARG A 308 -11.97 -1.57 5.48
N GLY A 309 -10.88 -2.09 4.90
CA GLY A 309 -10.54 -1.92 3.49
C GLY A 309 -11.35 -2.80 2.52
N ILE A 310 -10.69 -3.23 1.46
CA ILE A 310 -11.26 -4.04 0.37
C ILE A 310 -10.89 -5.50 0.56
N GLN A 311 -11.85 -6.41 0.34
CA GLN A 311 -11.58 -7.84 0.22
C GLN A 311 -12.07 -8.35 -1.13
N VAL A 312 -11.22 -9.10 -1.84
CA VAL A 312 -11.55 -9.68 -3.14
C VAL A 312 -11.26 -11.18 -3.15
N THR A 313 -12.22 -11.95 -3.64
CA THR A 313 -12.08 -13.35 -4.04
C THR A 313 -12.39 -13.48 -5.54
N GLY A 314 -12.38 -14.70 -6.10
CA GLY A 314 -12.69 -14.95 -7.51
C GLY A 314 -11.46 -14.84 -8.43
N SER A 315 -11.66 -14.42 -9.68
CA SER A 315 -10.61 -14.42 -10.70
C SER A 315 -10.57 -13.14 -11.53
N ASN A 316 -9.38 -12.74 -11.99
CA ASN A 316 -9.21 -11.68 -13.00
C ASN A 316 -9.81 -10.30 -12.64
N ASN A 317 -10.01 -10.04 -11.35
CA ASN A 317 -10.46 -8.73 -10.87
C ASN A 317 -9.36 -7.67 -11.00
N THR A 318 -9.76 -6.44 -11.31
CA THR A 318 -8.86 -5.28 -11.40
C THR A 318 -9.13 -4.31 -10.26
N ILE A 319 -8.11 -4.02 -9.46
CA ILE A 319 -8.15 -3.09 -8.33
C ILE A 319 -7.14 -1.97 -8.61
N THR A 320 -7.62 -0.80 -9.03
CA THR A 320 -6.71 0.26 -9.50
C THR A 320 -7.03 1.67 -9.01
N ASN A 321 -5.99 2.45 -8.72
CA ASN A 321 -6.10 3.86 -8.39
C ASN A 321 -7.04 4.18 -7.20
N ASN A 322 -7.29 3.21 -6.31
CA ASN A 322 -8.04 3.46 -5.09
C ASN A 322 -7.13 4.18 -4.08
N ARG A 323 -7.71 5.09 -3.29
CA ARG A 323 -7.02 5.73 -2.17
C ARG A 323 -7.65 5.26 -0.85
N ILE A 324 -6.84 4.72 0.04
CA ILE A 324 -7.28 4.06 1.27
C ILE A 324 -6.46 4.64 2.43
N ALA A 325 -7.09 5.32 3.39
CA ALA A 325 -6.37 5.96 4.49
C ALA A 325 -7.21 5.99 5.77
N GLY A 326 -6.56 6.06 6.93
CA GLY A 326 -7.25 6.23 8.22
C GLY A 326 -8.06 5.01 8.64
N LEU A 327 -7.71 3.82 8.17
CA LEU A 327 -8.41 2.59 8.52
C LEU A 327 -8.20 2.27 10.00
N HIS A 328 -9.30 2.30 10.74
CA HIS A 328 -9.39 1.96 12.15
C HIS A 328 -10.83 1.54 12.46
N VAL A 329 -10.99 0.60 13.38
CA VAL A 329 -12.27 0.08 13.85
C VAL A 329 -12.23 -0.12 15.36
N PRO A 330 -13.38 -0.03 16.07
CA PRO A 330 -13.47 -0.53 17.43
C PRO A 330 -13.10 -2.02 17.45
N GLN A 331 -12.19 -2.40 18.34
CA GLN A 331 -11.57 -3.72 18.33
C GLN A 331 -11.07 -4.15 19.71
N SER A 332 -11.18 -5.45 19.98
CA SER A 332 -10.63 -6.09 21.17
C SER A 332 -9.11 -6.27 21.07
N THR A 333 -8.47 -6.69 22.16
CA THR A 333 -7.03 -6.94 22.20
C THR A 333 -6.58 -8.03 21.22
N ASN A 334 -7.45 -8.94 20.79
CA ASN A 334 -7.07 -10.08 19.93
C ASN A 334 -7.69 -9.99 18.53
N ASP A 335 -8.35 -8.88 18.21
CA ASP A 335 -8.95 -8.69 16.90
C ASP A 335 -7.87 -8.30 15.89
N THR A 336 -7.96 -8.90 14.70
CA THR A 336 -7.16 -8.51 13.53
C THR A 336 -7.50 -7.06 13.15
N PRO A 337 -6.51 -6.14 13.18
CA PRO A 337 -6.68 -4.78 12.71
C PRO A 337 -7.13 -4.70 11.24
N PRO A 338 -7.65 -3.55 10.80
CA PRO A 338 -8.19 -3.40 9.46
C PRO A 338 -7.07 -3.44 8.41
N ILE A 339 -7.03 -4.53 7.64
CA ILE A 339 -6.20 -4.68 6.43
C ILE A 339 -6.78 -3.79 5.32
N ALA A 340 -5.91 -3.12 4.56
CA ALA A 340 -6.33 -2.22 3.50
C ALA A 340 -6.78 -2.97 2.23
N LEU A 341 -6.00 -3.96 1.76
CA LEU A 341 -6.39 -4.85 0.65
C LEU A 341 -6.16 -6.32 1.05
N GLU A 342 -7.19 -7.14 0.92
CA GLU A 342 -7.11 -8.59 1.14
C GLU A 342 -7.56 -9.31 -0.14
N LEU A 343 -6.67 -10.09 -0.73
CA LEU A 343 -6.86 -10.70 -2.04
C LEU A 343 -6.65 -12.20 -1.94
N SER A 344 -7.57 -12.95 -2.54
CA SER A 344 -7.49 -14.40 -2.69
C SER A 344 -8.10 -14.81 -4.03
N GLY A 345 -7.78 -16.00 -4.52
CA GLY A 345 -8.24 -16.45 -5.84
C GLY A 345 -7.13 -16.36 -6.89
N ASP A 346 -7.45 -15.95 -8.12
CA ASP A 346 -6.49 -16.02 -9.23
C ASP A 346 -6.46 -14.78 -10.13
N GLY A 347 -5.31 -14.47 -10.74
CA GLY A 347 -5.26 -13.57 -11.89
C GLY A 347 -5.54 -12.08 -11.62
N HIS A 348 -5.61 -11.63 -10.36
CA HIS A 348 -5.94 -10.24 -10.04
C HIS A 348 -4.86 -9.25 -10.49
N THR A 349 -5.28 -8.08 -10.97
CA THR A 349 -4.38 -6.94 -11.26
C THR A 349 -4.61 -5.85 -10.22
N VAL A 350 -3.55 -5.46 -9.52
CA VAL A 350 -3.57 -4.51 -8.41
C VAL A 350 -2.53 -3.42 -8.67
N THR A 351 -2.98 -2.24 -9.10
CA THR A 351 -2.03 -1.21 -9.55
C THR A 351 -2.45 0.24 -9.31
N GLY A 352 -1.50 1.10 -8.98
CA GLY A 352 -1.74 2.53 -8.79
C GLY A 352 -2.49 2.87 -7.51
N ASN A 353 -2.74 1.90 -6.62
CA ASN A 353 -3.45 2.17 -5.37
C ASN A 353 -2.53 2.91 -4.39
N VAL A 354 -3.11 3.82 -3.62
CA VAL A 354 -2.43 4.59 -2.58
C VAL A 354 -3.02 4.22 -1.23
N ILE A 355 -2.22 3.60 -0.37
CA ILE A 355 -2.60 3.14 0.96
C ILE A 355 -1.85 4.00 1.99
N GLY A 356 -2.58 4.53 2.96
CA GLY A 356 -2.04 5.33 4.06
C GLY A 356 -1.86 6.82 3.76
N GLN A 357 -2.25 7.31 2.58
CA GLN A 357 -2.22 8.74 2.28
C GLN A 357 -3.59 9.28 1.87
N ASP A 358 -3.93 10.48 2.32
CA ASP A 358 -5.12 11.21 1.89
C ASP A 358 -4.84 12.05 0.62
N VAL A 359 -5.83 12.69 0.00
CA VAL A 359 -5.61 13.41 -1.29
C VAL A 359 -4.66 14.61 -1.21
N ALA A 360 -4.36 15.11 -0.01
CA ALA A 360 -3.36 16.15 0.19
C ALA A 360 -1.95 15.55 0.38
N ASN A 361 -1.81 14.23 0.26
CA ASN A 361 -0.61 13.45 0.55
C ASN A 361 -0.13 13.62 1.99
N ASN A 362 -1.06 13.80 2.93
CA ASN A 362 -0.74 13.64 4.35
C ASN A 362 -0.55 12.14 4.62
N ASP A 363 0.51 11.80 5.36
CA ASP A 363 0.80 10.41 5.75
C ASP A 363 -0.06 10.00 6.94
N ILE A 364 -1.24 9.48 6.63
CA ILE A 364 -2.25 9.08 7.62
C ILE A 364 -1.95 7.68 8.16
N GLY A 365 -1.56 6.74 7.31
CA GLY A 365 -1.43 5.33 7.66
C GLY A 365 -2.74 4.55 7.74
N VAL A 366 -2.59 3.27 8.06
CA VAL A 366 -3.67 2.30 8.31
C VAL A 366 -3.31 1.42 9.50
N CYS A 367 -4.30 0.99 10.29
CA CYS A 367 -4.01 0.27 11.53
C CYS A 367 -3.68 -1.22 11.39
N GLY A 368 -3.81 -1.79 10.20
CA GLY A 368 -3.38 -3.15 9.88
C GLY A 368 -2.46 -3.17 8.65
N GLN A 369 -2.28 -4.37 8.09
CA GLN A 369 -1.42 -4.58 6.92
C GLN A 369 -1.90 -3.78 5.70
N GLY A 370 -0.95 -3.35 4.87
CA GLY A 370 -1.24 -2.72 3.59
C GLY A 370 -1.93 -3.72 2.65
N MET A 371 -1.29 -4.85 2.39
CA MET A 371 -1.85 -5.88 1.51
C MET A 371 -1.63 -7.29 2.05
N LEU A 372 -2.68 -8.11 1.98
CA LEU A 372 -2.63 -9.54 2.20
C LEU A 372 -2.96 -10.26 0.89
N LEU A 373 -2.01 -11.03 0.37
CA LEU A 373 -2.09 -11.73 -0.89
C LEU A 373 -2.15 -13.25 -0.64
N GLN A 374 -3.16 -13.90 -1.21
CA GLN A 374 -3.38 -15.33 -1.17
C GLN A 374 -3.76 -15.83 -2.56
N GLY A 375 -3.66 -17.13 -2.83
CA GLY A 375 -3.99 -17.64 -4.16
C GLY A 375 -2.85 -17.45 -5.16
N THR A 376 -3.15 -17.18 -6.43
CA THR A 376 -2.17 -17.27 -7.53
C THR A 376 -2.39 -16.23 -8.64
N GLN A 377 -1.43 -16.15 -9.56
CA GLN A 377 -1.35 -15.31 -10.77
C GLN A 377 -1.67 -13.82 -10.56
N HIS A 378 -1.39 -13.29 -9.37
CA HIS A 378 -1.62 -11.87 -9.09
C HIS A 378 -0.49 -11.01 -9.62
N LEU A 379 -0.85 -9.91 -10.28
CA LEU A 379 0.05 -8.81 -10.63
C LEU A 379 -0.19 -7.64 -9.68
N VAL A 380 0.78 -7.35 -8.81
CA VAL A 380 0.75 -6.27 -7.82
C VAL A 380 1.89 -5.31 -8.11
N GLU A 381 1.59 -4.17 -8.73
CA GLU A 381 2.62 -3.22 -9.13
C GLU A 381 2.21 -1.76 -9.04
N LEU A 382 3.19 -0.86 -8.83
CA LEU A 382 2.99 0.59 -8.84
C LEU A 382 2.00 1.07 -7.75
N ASN A 383 1.91 0.35 -6.63
CA ASN A 383 1.15 0.79 -5.47
C ASN A 383 2.07 1.52 -4.49
N SER A 384 1.53 2.52 -3.78
CA SER A 384 2.21 3.22 -2.70
C SER A 384 1.57 2.86 -1.37
N ILE A 385 2.37 2.42 -0.40
CA ILE A 385 1.91 2.08 0.94
C ILE A 385 2.70 2.93 1.93
N VAL A 386 2.00 3.65 2.79
CA VAL A 386 2.62 4.57 3.76
C VAL A 386 2.07 4.26 5.14
N HIS A 387 2.94 4.10 6.13
CA HIS A 387 2.60 3.94 7.55
C HIS A 387 1.51 2.86 7.76
N SER A 388 1.68 1.71 7.10
CA SER A 388 0.89 0.53 7.43
C SER A 388 1.35 -0.04 8.79
N ARG A 389 0.62 -1.01 9.34
CA ARG A 389 0.99 -1.66 10.60
C ARG A 389 0.86 -3.17 10.50
N ASN A 390 1.42 -3.90 11.45
CA ASN A 390 1.22 -5.34 11.52
C ASN A 390 -0.28 -5.70 11.65
N GLY A 391 -0.72 -6.69 10.87
CA GLY A 391 -2.10 -7.12 10.77
C GLY A 391 -2.52 -8.17 11.80
N PHE A 392 -1.60 -8.77 12.56
CA PHE A 392 -1.93 -9.89 13.46
C PHE A 392 -1.67 -9.53 14.92
N GLU A 393 -0.42 -9.44 15.33
CA GLU A 393 -0.05 -9.19 16.73
C GLU A 393 0.87 -7.97 16.87
N PRO A 394 0.64 -7.06 17.84
CA PRO A 394 1.49 -5.89 18.06
C PRO A 394 2.92 -6.24 18.52
N LEU A 395 3.17 -7.49 18.88
CA LEU A 395 4.43 -7.98 19.43
C LEU A 395 5.24 -8.83 18.42
N ASP A 396 4.73 -9.02 17.21
CA ASP A 396 5.38 -9.81 16.16
C ASP A 396 6.48 -9.02 15.42
N ASP A 397 7.13 -8.07 16.09
CA ASP A 397 8.24 -7.24 15.58
C ASP A 397 9.38 -8.14 15.08
N GLY A 398 9.89 -7.87 13.88
CA GLY A 398 10.97 -8.63 13.24
C GLY A 398 10.58 -9.99 12.67
N THR A 399 9.29 -10.37 12.67
CA THR A 399 8.82 -11.64 12.10
C THR A 399 8.42 -11.54 10.63
N ASP A 400 8.23 -12.66 9.95
CA ASP A 400 7.69 -12.70 8.57
C ASP A 400 6.30 -12.06 8.44
N PHE A 401 5.53 -11.96 9.54
CA PHE A 401 4.19 -11.36 9.56
C PHE A 401 4.23 -9.84 9.72
N ASP A 402 5.37 -9.30 10.15
CA ASP A 402 5.60 -7.88 10.28
C ASP A 402 6.02 -7.30 8.94
N THR A 403 5.05 -7.25 8.02
CA THR A 403 5.28 -6.80 6.65
C THR A 403 4.13 -5.96 6.10
N ALA A 404 4.44 -4.97 5.25
CA ALA A 404 3.44 -4.16 4.57
C ALA A 404 2.65 -4.95 3.51
N ILE A 405 3.34 -5.80 2.74
CA ILE A 405 2.75 -6.73 1.77
C ILE A 405 3.07 -8.16 2.20
N LEU A 406 2.05 -8.91 2.60
CA LEU A 406 2.20 -10.30 3.02
C LEU A 406 1.64 -11.25 1.96
N THR A 407 2.43 -12.25 1.55
CA THR A 407 1.92 -13.39 0.77
C THR A 407 1.83 -14.65 1.63
N GLN A 408 0.67 -15.30 1.64
CA GLN A 408 0.43 -16.56 2.35
C GLN A 408 -0.48 -17.51 1.55
N SER A 409 -0.56 -18.79 1.95
CA SER A 409 -1.48 -19.77 1.34
C SER A 409 -1.37 -19.83 -0.20
N PHE A 410 -0.16 -20.09 -0.69
CA PHE A 410 0.19 -20.11 -2.11
C PHE A 410 0.29 -21.54 -2.64
N ALA A 411 -0.38 -21.84 -3.74
CA ALA A 411 -0.24 -23.14 -4.42
C ALA A 411 1.04 -23.16 -5.27
N VAL A 412 1.99 -24.04 -4.92
CA VAL A 412 3.26 -24.21 -5.67
C VAL A 412 3.14 -25.22 -6.82
N GLY A 413 3.70 -24.87 -7.98
CA GLY A 413 3.89 -25.77 -9.12
C GLY A 413 3.06 -25.44 -10.38
N SER A 414 3.68 -25.65 -11.55
CA SER A 414 3.14 -25.64 -12.93
C SER A 414 2.30 -24.43 -13.40
N ASN A 415 2.85 -23.21 -13.32
CA ASN A 415 2.34 -21.92 -13.86
C ASN A 415 1.63 -20.98 -12.87
N HIS A 416 1.63 -21.29 -11.57
CA HIS A 416 1.13 -20.36 -10.55
C HIS A 416 2.26 -19.41 -10.12
N TRP A 417 1.97 -18.11 -10.07
CA TRP A 417 2.92 -17.05 -9.74
C TRP A 417 2.27 -15.93 -8.94
N ILE A 418 3.04 -15.15 -8.19
CA ILE A 418 2.59 -13.84 -7.71
C ILE A 418 3.71 -12.87 -8.04
N THR A 419 3.40 -11.84 -8.81
CA THR A 419 4.34 -10.77 -9.17
C THR A 419 4.05 -9.57 -8.28
N VAL A 420 4.94 -9.30 -7.33
CA VAL A 420 4.96 -8.06 -6.54
C VAL A 420 6.18 -7.26 -6.96
N ARG A 421 6.00 -6.15 -7.67
CA ARG A 421 7.13 -5.35 -8.18
C ARG A 421 6.81 -3.86 -8.22
N LYS A 422 7.82 -3.01 -8.16
CA LYS A 422 7.67 -1.54 -8.37
C LYS A 422 6.64 -0.90 -7.42
N ASN A 423 6.38 -1.50 -6.27
CA ASN A 423 5.59 -0.90 -5.21
C ASN A 423 6.52 -0.08 -4.32
N THR A 424 6.06 1.07 -3.85
CA THR A 424 6.78 1.90 -2.88
C THR A 424 6.19 1.73 -1.50
N ILE A 425 7.05 1.53 -0.51
CA ILE A 425 6.65 1.32 0.88
C ILE A 425 7.50 2.25 1.72
N LEU A 426 6.82 3.12 2.47
CA LEU A 426 7.38 4.18 3.31
C LEU A 426 6.87 4.01 4.73
N ASP A 427 7.73 3.69 5.68
CA ASP A 427 7.42 3.61 7.09
C ASP A 427 8.17 4.72 7.87
N ALA A 428 7.51 5.32 8.86
CA ALA A 428 8.01 6.55 9.51
C ALA A 428 9.15 6.37 10.55
N ASP A 429 10.06 5.40 10.42
CA ASP A 429 11.01 5.03 11.49
C ASP A 429 10.29 4.86 12.87
N GLN A 430 9.11 4.22 12.85
CA GLN A 430 8.34 3.96 14.06
C GLN A 430 8.41 2.48 14.39
N ALA A 431 8.71 2.17 15.65
CA ALA A 431 8.69 0.81 16.22
C ALA A 431 7.37 0.05 15.94
N THR A 432 6.26 0.75 15.69
CA THR A 432 4.95 0.16 15.43
C THR A 432 4.63 -0.11 13.96
N HIS A 433 5.54 0.23 13.05
CA HIS A 433 5.41 -0.04 11.62
C HIS A 433 6.14 -1.34 11.24
N PRO A 434 5.75 -1.97 10.11
CA PRO A 434 6.33 -3.23 9.69
C PRO A 434 7.83 -3.16 9.50
N ASP A 435 8.53 -4.19 9.94
CA ASP A 435 9.96 -4.37 9.65
C ASP A 435 10.25 -4.62 8.17
N HIS A 436 9.27 -5.11 7.42
CA HIS A 436 9.49 -5.61 6.08
C HIS A 436 8.54 -5.06 5.03
N ALA A 437 9.07 -4.65 3.89
CA ALA A 437 8.28 -4.25 2.74
C ALA A 437 7.44 -5.41 2.17
N TYR A 438 8.08 -6.56 1.91
CA TYR A 438 7.44 -7.71 1.25
C TYR A 438 7.99 -9.04 1.76
N ARG A 439 7.09 -9.89 2.30
CA ARG A 439 7.43 -11.23 2.80
C ARG A 439 6.46 -12.32 2.34
N PHE A 440 6.98 -13.54 2.37
CA PHE A 440 6.20 -14.77 2.35
C PHE A 440 6.14 -15.34 3.76
N ALA A 441 4.96 -15.67 4.28
CA ALA A 441 4.84 -16.29 5.60
C ALA A 441 4.14 -17.65 5.58
N SER A 442 4.37 -18.43 6.64
CA SER A 442 3.57 -19.62 6.94
C SER A 442 2.17 -19.23 7.46
N PRO A 443 1.18 -20.14 7.44
CA PRO A 443 1.21 -21.46 6.84
C PRO A 443 1.01 -21.41 5.31
N GLY A 444 1.39 -22.50 4.64
CA GLY A 444 1.05 -22.71 3.23
C GLY A 444 2.01 -22.09 2.22
N VAL A 445 3.12 -21.47 2.64
CA VAL A 445 4.22 -21.10 1.74
C VAL A 445 5.47 -21.95 2.04
N PRO A 446 6.03 -22.67 1.06
CA PRO A 446 7.22 -23.49 1.25
C PRO A 446 8.42 -22.68 1.76
N VAL A 447 9.26 -23.32 2.56
CA VAL A 447 10.43 -22.67 3.18
C VAL A 447 11.40 -22.13 2.13
N GLU A 448 11.47 -22.78 0.97
CA GLU A 448 12.31 -22.38 -0.16
C GLU A 448 11.92 -21.01 -0.71
N LEU A 449 10.62 -20.68 -0.79
CA LEU A 449 10.17 -19.34 -1.20
C LEU A 449 10.45 -18.29 -0.11
N ARG A 450 10.27 -18.67 1.16
CA ARG A 450 10.44 -17.75 2.29
C ARG A 450 11.90 -17.38 2.52
N GLN A 451 12.82 -18.30 2.27
CA GLN A 451 14.24 -18.17 2.60
C GLN A 451 15.13 -17.91 1.38
N PHE A 452 14.58 -17.81 0.18
CA PHE A 452 15.36 -17.45 -1.02
C PHE A 452 15.96 -16.04 -0.89
N ASN A 453 17.26 -15.93 -1.17
CA ASN A 453 17.98 -14.66 -1.19
C ASN A 453 17.99 -14.08 -2.62
N PRO A 454 17.49 -12.86 -2.84
CA PRO A 454 17.52 -12.22 -4.16
C PRO A 454 18.94 -11.89 -4.63
N ALA A 455 19.04 -11.46 -5.89
CA ALA A 455 20.29 -11.11 -6.56
C ALA A 455 21.06 -10.04 -5.78
N LYS A 456 22.37 -10.22 -5.55
CA LYS A 456 23.17 -9.29 -4.74
C LYS A 456 23.88 -8.23 -5.58
N VAL A 457 24.05 -7.04 -5.02
CA VAL A 457 24.86 -5.97 -5.60
C VAL A 457 26.35 -6.23 -5.31
N THR A 458 27.21 -6.07 -6.31
CA THR A 458 28.68 -6.19 -6.17
C THR A 458 29.41 -4.88 -6.43
N SER A 459 28.78 -3.91 -7.11
CA SER A 459 29.37 -2.57 -7.29
C SER A 459 28.29 -1.52 -7.51
N ILE A 460 28.49 -0.36 -6.87
CA ILE A 460 27.68 0.85 -7.01
C ILE A 460 28.62 1.96 -7.49
N SER A 461 28.37 2.49 -8.69
CA SER A 461 29.17 3.58 -9.26
C SER A 461 28.28 4.62 -9.93
N GLY A 462 27.99 5.71 -9.21
CA GLY A 462 27.04 6.73 -9.67
C GLY A 462 25.66 6.11 -9.90
N THR A 463 25.19 6.12 -11.14
CA THR A 463 23.92 5.48 -11.55
C THR A 463 24.10 4.07 -12.12
N THR A 464 25.34 3.57 -12.26
CA THR A 464 25.60 2.23 -12.79
C THR A 464 25.76 1.25 -11.64
N ILE A 465 24.89 0.24 -11.61
CA ILE A 465 24.86 -0.80 -10.59
C ILE A 465 25.17 -2.14 -11.26
N SER A 466 26.03 -2.95 -10.65
CA SER A 466 26.28 -4.31 -11.13
C SER A 466 26.22 -5.30 -9.98
N GLY A 467 25.90 -6.55 -10.33
CA GLY A 467 25.73 -7.60 -9.35
C GLY A 467 25.72 -9.00 -9.95
N THR A 468 25.46 -9.96 -9.08
CA THR A 468 25.39 -11.39 -9.39
C THR A 468 24.10 -11.98 -8.81
N GLU A 469 23.94 -13.30 -8.91
CA GLU A 469 22.99 -14.02 -8.07
C GLU A 469 23.30 -13.85 -6.59
N GLY A 470 22.29 -14.07 -5.73
CA GLY A 470 22.41 -13.95 -4.29
C GLY A 470 23.32 -15.01 -3.68
N ASP A 471 23.48 -14.98 -2.36
CA ASP A 471 24.16 -16.05 -1.64
C ASP A 471 23.17 -17.17 -1.29
N ASP A 472 23.60 -18.42 -1.45
CA ASP A 472 22.79 -19.59 -1.07
C ASP A 472 22.33 -19.50 0.39
N ALA A 473 21.06 -19.77 0.65
CA ALA A 473 20.51 -19.77 2.00
C ALA A 473 20.75 -21.13 2.67
N VAL A 474 21.26 -21.13 3.90
CA VAL A 474 21.48 -22.34 4.69
C VAL A 474 20.43 -22.43 5.78
N LEU A 475 19.52 -23.40 5.65
CA LEU A 475 18.45 -23.65 6.62
C LEU A 475 19.00 -24.30 7.90
N PRO A 476 18.28 -24.15 9.04
CA PRO A 476 18.54 -24.96 10.23
C PRO A 476 18.53 -26.45 9.89
N GLY A 477 19.64 -27.14 10.20
CA GLY A 477 19.86 -28.54 9.81
C GLY A 477 20.73 -28.74 8.57
N GLY A 478 21.21 -27.67 7.93
CA GLY A 478 22.24 -27.70 6.88
C GLY A 478 21.72 -27.89 5.45
N ALA A 479 20.40 -27.89 5.25
CA ALA A 479 19.84 -27.88 3.90
C ALA A 479 20.15 -26.54 3.22
N VAL A 480 20.54 -26.58 1.95
CA VAL A 480 20.93 -25.39 1.17
C VAL A 480 19.85 -25.09 0.13
N ILE A 481 19.38 -23.85 0.10
CA ILE A 481 18.51 -23.33 -0.96
C ILE A 481 19.38 -22.50 -1.89
N SER A 482 19.47 -22.92 -3.15
CA SER A 482 20.27 -22.19 -4.12
C SER A 482 19.69 -20.83 -4.42
N ALA A 483 20.54 -19.79 -4.45
CA ALA A 483 20.19 -18.44 -4.87
C ALA A 483 20.29 -18.24 -6.39
N ALA A 484 20.52 -19.32 -7.14
CA ALA A 484 20.71 -19.28 -8.59
C ALA A 484 19.58 -18.52 -9.29
N CYS A 485 19.96 -17.55 -10.11
CA CYS A 485 19.00 -16.68 -10.80
C CYS A 485 19.39 -16.36 -12.25
N PRO A 486 19.68 -17.37 -13.10
CA PRO A 486 20.07 -17.13 -14.48
C PRO A 486 18.89 -16.56 -15.28
N ASN A 487 19.12 -15.47 -16.02
CA ASN A 487 18.08 -14.80 -16.80
C ASN A 487 16.90 -14.26 -16.00
N CYS A 488 17.02 -14.10 -14.68
CA CYS A 488 16.02 -13.43 -13.85
C CYS A 488 15.92 -11.94 -14.15
N THR A 489 14.79 -11.33 -13.79
CA THR A 489 14.70 -9.87 -13.68
C THR A 489 15.07 -9.46 -12.26
N VAL A 490 15.88 -8.40 -12.11
CA VAL A 490 16.31 -7.83 -10.84
C VAL A 490 15.71 -6.44 -10.73
N TYR A 491 15.00 -6.15 -9.64
CA TYR A 491 14.47 -4.82 -9.30
C TYR A 491 15.31 -4.18 -8.21
N LEU A 492 15.55 -2.88 -8.32
CA LEU A 492 16.37 -2.08 -7.42
C LEU A 492 15.52 -1.02 -6.74
N TYR A 493 15.58 -0.98 -5.41
CA TYR A 493 14.85 -0.03 -4.59
C TYR A 493 15.82 0.75 -3.70
N ALA A 494 15.56 2.04 -3.50
CA ALA A 494 16.16 2.83 -2.44
C ALA A 494 15.60 2.39 -1.07
N ASP A 495 16.41 2.56 -0.04
CA ASP A 495 16.09 2.38 1.38
C ASP A 495 16.89 3.45 2.12
N ASP A 496 16.28 4.12 3.09
CA ASP A 496 16.75 5.38 3.68
C ASP A 496 17.55 5.22 5.00
N LEU A 497 18.02 4.00 5.28
CA LEU A 497 18.92 3.65 6.39
C LEU A 497 18.32 3.83 7.79
N ASP A 498 17.00 3.83 7.94
CA ASP A 498 16.34 3.87 9.24
C ASP A 498 16.41 2.53 10.01
N GLY A 499 16.87 1.47 9.34
CA GLY A 499 17.02 0.13 9.92
C GLY A 499 15.86 -0.81 9.64
N ARG A 500 14.78 -0.32 9.01
CA ARG A 500 13.70 -1.15 8.48
C ARG A 500 14.05 -1.65 7.08
N ILE A 501 13.38 -2.71 6.61
CA ILE A 501 13.58 -3.24 5.25
C ILE A 501 12.50 -2.64 4.36
N GLU A 502 12.83 -1.55 3.69
CA GLU A 502 11.85 -0.76 2.93
C GLU A 502 12.06 -0.81 1.42
N ALA A 503 11.01 -0.44 0.69
CA ALA A 503 11.06 -0.17 -0.74
C ALA A 503 10.74 1.32 -0.97
N HIS A 504 11.57 2.20 -0.43
CA HIS A 504 11.33 3.66 -0.37
C HIS A 504 11.05 4.25 -1.76
N GLU A 505 11.89 3.91 -2.74
CA GLU A 505 11.74 4.35 -4.13
C GLU A 505 12.16 3.23 -5.09
N PHE A 506 11.39 3.00 -6.16
CA PHE A 506 11.84 2.14 -7.26
C PHE A 506 12.82 2.90 -8.16
N LEU A 507 14.07 2.42 -8.24
CA LEU A 507 15.15 3.11 -8.93
C LEU A 507 15.49 2.52 -10.31
N GLY A 508 15.23 1.24 -10.55
CA GLY A 508 15.52 0.61 -11.83
C GLY A 508 15.41 -0.90 -11.84
N GLU A 509 15.60 -1.48 -13.02
CA GLU A 509 15.59 -2.94 -13.21
C GLU A 509 16.66 -3.38 -14.21
N ALA A 510 17.03 -4.65 -14.14
CA ALA A 510 17.91 -5.29 -15.10
C ALA A 510 17.51 -6.76 -15.32
N THR A 511 18.01 -7.37 -16.39
CA THR A 511 17.91 -8.81 -16.60
C THR A 511 19.30 -9.43 -16.42
N ALA A 512 19.39 -10.43 -15.56
CA ALA A 512 20.60 -11.22 -15.40
C ALA A 512 20.92 -12.00 -16.67
N ASN A 513 22.18 -12.32 -16.89
CA ASN A 513 22.59 -13.21 -17.96
C ASN A 513 22.50 -14.68 -17.51
N ALA A 514 22.93 -15.60 -18.39
CA ALA A 514 22.91 -17.04 -18.11
C ALA A 514 23.80 -17.47 -16.93
N SER A 515 24.71 -16.62 -16.47
CA SER A 515 25.57 -16.84 -15.29
C SER A 515 25.07 -16.10 -14.05
N GLY A 516 23.88 -15.50 -14.08
CA GLY A 516 23.34 -14.72 -12.95
C GLY A 516 23.94 -13.31 -12.81
N ASN A 517 24.88 -12.91 -13.67
CA ASN A 517 25.47 -11.57 -13.62
C ASN A 517 24.56 -10.54 -14.28
N TRP A 518 24.49 -9.34 -13.71
CA TRP A 518 23.61 -8.27 -14.20
C TRP A 518 24.24 -6.89 -14.08
N THR A 519 23.70 -5.94 -14.86
CA THR A 519 24.07 -4.52 -14.78
C THR A 519 22.81 -3.69 -15.06
N ALA A 520 22.58 -2.68 -14.23
CA ALA A 520 21.44 -1.78 -14.30
C ALA A 520 21.90 -0.32 -14.33
N THR A 521 21.04 0.54 -14.88
CA THR A 521 21.15 1.99 -14.69
C THR A 521 19.97 2.45 -13.85
N ILE A 522 20.25 3.03 -12.68
CA ILE A 522 19.22 3.59 -11.80
C ILE A 522 18.85 5.03 -12.23
N SER A 523 17.64 5.45 -11.89
CA SER A 523 17.03 6.75 -12.25
C SER A 523 17.82 7.96 -11.75
N ARG A 524 18.52 7.81 -10.63
CA ARG A 524 19.36 8.84 -9.98
C ARG A 524 20.46 8.19 -9.13
N PRO A 525 21.56 8.89 -8.83
CA PRO A 525 22.50 8.45 -7.80
C PRO A 525 21.82 8.32 -6.43
N LEU A 526 22.34 7.43 -5.59
CA LEU A 526 21.92 7.31 -4.20
C LEU A 526 22.34 8.54 -3.41
N ALA A 527 21.48 9.00 -2.50
CA ALA A 527 21.81 10.00 -1.52
C ALA A 527 22.77 9.44 -0.46
N ALA A 528 23.38 10.32 0.35
CA ALA A 528 24.34 9.91 1.37
C ALA A 528 23.71 9.04 2.47
N ASN A 529 22.40 9.15 2.66
CA ASN A 529 21.62 8.40 3.62
C ASN A 529 20.78 7.30 2.96
N GLU A 530 21.19 6.78 1.80
CA GLU A 530 20.46 5.72 1.10
C GLU A 530 21.35 4.51 0.80
N GLY A 531 20.75 3.33 0.87
CA GLY A 531 21.28 2.10 0.31
C GLY A 531 20.38 1.54 -0.79
N LEU A 532 20.79 0.40 -1.34
CA LEU A 532 20.00 -0.36 -2.30
C LEU A 532 19.49 -1.66 -1.71
N ARG A 533 18.22 -1.94 -2.00
CA ARG A 533 17.58 -3.23 -1.83
C ARG A 533 17.33 -3.87 -3.19
N THR A 534 17.30 -5.20 -3.20
CA THR A 534 17.11 -5.99 -4.42
C THR A 534 15.95 -6.95 -4.28
N GLN A 535 15.30 -7.22 -5.41
CA GLN A 535 14.27 -8.25 -5.53
C GLN A 535 14.47 -8.98 -6.85
N SER A 536 14.30 -10.30 -6.85
CA SER A 536 14.42 -11.12 -8.06
C SER A 536 13.05 -11.58 -8.54
N MET A 537 12.88 -11.70 -9.86
CA MET A 537 11.72 -12.34 -10.48
C MET A 537 12.18 -13.44 -11.43
N SER A 538 11.55 -14.61 -11.28
CA SER A 538 11.77 -15.74 -12.16
C SER A 538 11.14 -15.47 -13.53
N ASN A 539 11.92 -15.41 -14.60
CA ASN A 539 11.39 -15.16 -15.96
C ASN A 539 10.91 -16.45 -16.66
N SER A 540 11.13 -17.62 -16.08
CA SER A 540 10.68 -18.91 -16.60
C SER A 540 10.52 -19.91 -15.46
N ASN A 541 9.63 -20.89 -15.61
CA ASN A 541 9.39 -21.90 -14.58
C ASN A 541 10.69 -22.61 -14.20
N GLY A 542 10.95 -22.71 -12.89
CA GLY A 542 12.10 -23.45 -12.38
C GLY A 542 13.46 -22.74 -12.50
N VAL A 543 13.52 -21.52 -13.03
CA VAL A 543 14.74 -20.71 -13.03
C VAL A 543 15.20 -20.43 -11.61
N ILE A 544 14.26 -20.04 -10.75
CA ILE A 544 14.46 -19.96 -9.31
C ILE A 544 13.76 -21.16 -8.66
N HIS A 545 14.43 -22.29 -8.49
CA HIS A 545 13.91 -23.50 -7.82
C HIS A 545 12.42 -23.83 -8.09
N ILE A 546 11.51 -23.62 -7.12
CA ILE A 546 10.06 -23.93 -7.21
C ILE A 546 9.22 -22.75 -7.69
N TYR A 547 9.84 -21.63 -8.08
CA TYR A 547 9.15 -20.45 -8.57
C TYR A 547 8.57 -20.71 -9.96
N GLY A 548 7.29 -20.36 -10.13
CA GLY A 548 6.69 -20.17 -11.44
C GLY A 548 7.28 -18.96 -12.17
N ALA A 549 7.13 -18.92 -13.49
CA ALA A 549 7.43 -17.73 -14.29
C ALA A 549 6.55 -16.57 -13.81
N GLY A 550 7.16 -15.43 -13.52
CA GLY A 550 6.51 -14.24 -12.95
C GLY A 550 6.60 -14.15 -11.43
N THR A 551 6.97 -15.22 -10.70
CA THR A 551 7.05 -15.13 -9.23
C THR A 551 8.22 -14.25 -8.81
N THR A 552 7.92 -13.25 -7.97
CA THR A 552 8.91 -12.35 -7.35
C THR A 552 9.35 -12.88 -5.99
N SER A 553 10.61 -12.70 -5.63
CA SER A 553 11.13 -12.99 -4.28
C SER A 553 10.70 -11.93 -3.27
N LYS A 554 10.92 -12.21 -1.99
CA LYS A 554 11.02 -11.17 -0.95
C LYS A 554 12.07 -10.11 -1.33
N LEU A 555 12.01 -8.96 -0.66
CA LEU A 555 13.06 -7.95 -0.73
C LEU A 555 14.32 -8.44 0.02
N SER A 556 15.51 -7.94 -0.37
CA SER A 556 16.78 -8.34 0.25
C SER A 556 16.92 -7.87 1.69
N ASP A 557 17.28 -8.79 2.58
CA ASP A 557 17.62 -8.47 3.98
C ASP A 557 18.92 -7.70 4.08
N VAL A 558 19.81 -7.89 3.10
CA VAL A 558 21.04 -7.11 2.95
C VAL A 558 20.72 -5.77 2.31
N LEU A 559 21.27 -4.72 2.91
CA LEU A 559 21.29 -3.36 2.40
C LEU A 559 22.65 -3.09 1.76
N TYR A 560 22.67 -2.71 0.48
CA TYR A 560 23.89 -2.47 -0.26
C TYR A 560 24.23 -0.99 -0.28
N LEU A 561 25.32 -0.62 0.40
CA LEU A 561 25.75 0.78 0.52
C LEU A 561 26.76 1.15 -0.57
N PRO A 562 26.77 2.43 -1.02
CA PRO A 562 27.87 2.95 -1.82
C PRO A 562 29.21 2.75 -1.11
N PRO A 563 30.28 2.44 -1.84
CA PRO A 563 31.61 2.39 -1.26
C PRO A 563 31.97 3.74 -0.62
N GLN A 564 32.35 3.72 0.65
CA GLN A 564 32.71 4.89 1.43
C GLN A 564 34.23 5.03 1.50
N ALA A 565 34.75 6.18 1.08
CA ALA A 565 36.18 6.47 1.10
C ALA A 565 36.70 6.79 2.51
N PRO A 566 37.96 6.48 2.83
CA PRO A 566 38.63 7.02 4.01
C PRO A 566 38.60 8.56 4.00
N SER A 567 38.17 9.16 5.10
CA SER A 567 38.15 10.62 5.29
C SER A 567 39.29 11.12 6.16
N SER A 568 39.76 10.30 7.10
CA SER A 568 40.96 10.60 7.91
C SER A 568 41.60 9.32 8.44
N LEU A 569 42.82 9.45 8.94
CA LEU A 569 43.57 8.39 9.61
C LEU A 569 44.20 8.97 10.87
N ALA A 570 44.22 8.19 11.94
CA ALA A 570 44.89 8.53 13.18
C ALA A 570 45.83 7.41 13.60
N ILE A 571 47.04 7.76 14.02
CA ILE A 571 48.00 6.82 14.62
C ILE A 571 48.12 7.15 16.12
N SER A 572 47.99 6.14 16.98
CA SER A 572 48.20 6.27 18.42
C SER A 572 49.12 5.18 18.95
N GLY A 573 49.93 5.52 19.94
CA GLY A 573 50.90 4.60 20.55
C GLY A 573 51.90 5.33 21.43
N PRO A 574 52.92 4.63 21.96
CA PRO A 574 53.96 5.23 22.77
C PRO A 574 54.76 6.28 21.97
N THR A 575 54.98 7.46 22.55
CA THR A 575 55.82 8.51 21.96
C THR A 575 57.27 8.43 22.43
N THR A 576 57.55 7.58 23.42
CA THR A 576 58.90 7.29 23.91
C THR A 576 59.07 5.79 24.15
N GLY A 577 60.32 5.32 24.08
CA GLY A 577 60.65 3.92 24.31
C GLY A 577 62.15 3.66 24.54
N GLU A 578 62.48 2.41 24.83
CA GLU A 578 63.83 1.85 24.84
C GLU A 578 64.09 0.92 23.65
N THR A 579 65.36 0.81 23.23
CA THR A 579 65.82 -0.11 22.18
C THR A 579 65.50 -1.58 22.51
N GLY A 580 65.18 -2.39 21.49
CA GLY A 580 64.96 -3.84 21.62
C GLY A 580 63.57 -4.23 22.15
N THR A 581 62.74 -3.26 22.54
CA THR A 581 61.33 -3.46 22.92
C THR A 581 60.44 -3.36 21.68
N GLN A 582 59.42 -4.23 21.59
CA GLN A 582 58.38 -4.14 20.56
C GLN A 582 57.29 -3.15 21.00
N TYR A 583 56.93 -2.22 20.10
CA TYR A 583 55.86 -1.26 20.29
C TYR A 583 54.74 -1.53 19.30
N GLY A 584 53.49 -1.49 19.79
CA GLY A 584 52.30 -1.51 18.95
C GLY A 584 51.76 -0.09 18.75
N PHE A 585 51.48 0.27 17.49
CA PHE A 585 50.82 1.51 17.12
C PHE A 585 49.45 1.18 16.54
N ASN A 586 48.40 1.72 17.16
CA ASN A 586 47.03 1.57 16.68
C ASN A 586 46.77 2.58 15.57
N ILE A 587 46.31 2.09 14.43
CA ILE A 587 45.92 2.85 13.26
C ILE A 587 44.39 2.78 13.20
N THR A 588 43.74 3.94 13.20
CA THR A 588 42.29 4.04 13.04
C THR A 588 41.97 4.83 11.79
N VAL A 589 41.27 4.21 10.85
CA VAL A 589 40.76 4.86 9.63
C VAL A 589 39.32 5.29 9.90
N ASN A 590 38.99 6.52 9.53
CA ASN A 590 37.65 7.07 9.65
C ASN A 590 37.02 7.30 8.26
N PRO A 591 35.69 7.27 8.17
CA PRO A 591 34.75 7.01 9.27
C PRO A 591 34.73 5.51 9.66
N ALA A 592 34.04 5.15 10.75
CA ALA A 592 34.07 3.78 11.28
C ALA A 592 33.44 2.75 10.33
N ASP A 593 32.55 3.20 9.46
CA ASP A 593 31.85 2.45 8.41
C ASP A 593 32.59 2.46 7.06
N VAL A 594 33.85 2.92 7.02
CA VAL A 594 34.68 2.96 5.80
C VAL A 594 34.69 1.61 5.08
N SER A 595 34.56 1.63 3.75
CA SER A 595 34.47 0.37 3.00
C SER A 595 35.77 -0.43 3.05
N LEU A 596 35.61 -1.71 3.29
CA LEU A 596 36.68 -2.70 3.38
C LEU A 596 36.83 -3.47 2.05
N PRO A 597 38.03 -4.00 1.73
CA PRO A 597 39.26 -3.92 2.52
C PRO A 597 40.02 -2.60 2.34
N ILE A 598 40.83 -2.22 3.32
CA ILE A 598 41.69 -1.04 3.29
C ILE A 598 43.14 -1.46 3.07
N ASN A 599 43.80 -0.88 2.08
CA ASN A 599 45.24 -1.02 1.88
C ASN A 599 45.98 0.05 2.68
N LEU A 600 46.85 -0.39 3.58
CA LEU A 600 47.75 0.43 4.36
C LEU A 600 49.15 0.36 3.76
N VAL A 601 49.78 1.53 3.58
CA VAL A 601 51.19 1.66 3.16
C VAL A 601 51.91 2.49 4.21
N VAL A 602 52.99 1.94 4.77
CA VAL A 602 53.85 2.59 5.76
C VAL A 602 55.16 2.98 5.10
N THR A 603 55.57 4.23 5.28
CA THR A 603 56.80 4.81 4.73
C THR A 603 57.56 5.62 5.78
N GLY A 604 58.83 5.93 5.53
CA GLY A 604 59.71 6.64 6.48
C GLY A 604 60.72 5.70 7.11
N ASP A 605 60.98 5.87 8.41
CA ASP A 605 61.93 5.02 9.13
C ASP A 605 61.40 3.59 9.39
N VAL A 606 60.08 3.41 9.25
CA VAL A 606 59.41 2.11 9.21
C VAL A 606 58.78 1.96 7.83
N THR A 607 58.91 0.77 7.24
CA THR A 607 58.30 0.47 5.94
C THR A 607 57.50 -0.82 5.99
N GLY A 608 56.39 -0.85 5.27
CA GLY A 608 55.51 -2.01 5.20
C GLY A 608 54.28 -1.73 4.38
N SER A 609 53.54 -2.77 4.03
CA SER A 609 52.23 -2.65 3.40
C SER A 609 51.37 -3.84 3.80
N GLY A 610 50.07 -3.64 3.90
CA GLY A 610 49.13 -4.70 4.21
C GLY A 610 47.71 -4.31 3.86
N THR A 611 46.85 -5.33 3.79
CA THR A 611 45.41 -5.16 3.60
C THR A 611 44.74 -5.50 4.91
N VAL A 612 43.87 -4.62 5.39
CA VAL A 612 43.11 -4.81 6.62
C VAL A 612 41.62 -4.92 6.31
N ASN A 613 40.94 -5.85 6.98
CA ASN A 613 39.50 -6.09 6.88
C ASN A 613 38.77 -5.48 8.09
N ASP A 614 39.29 -4.37 8.57
CA ASP A 614 38.76 -3.62 9.70
C ASP A 614 39.18 -2.15 9.54
N ASN A 615 38.46 -1.22 10.17
CA ASN A 615 38.85 0.18 10.21
C ASN A 615 39.99 0.44 11.21
N GLU A 616 40.32 -0.57 12.03
CA GLU A 616 41.44 -0.56 12.97
C GLU A 616 42.55 -1.55 12.59
N ALA A 617 43.80 -1.18 12.86
CA ALA A 617 44.95 -2.05 12.65
C ALA A 617 46.05 -1.77 13.68
N VAL A 618 46.89 -2.76 13.96
CA VAL A 618 48.05 -2.59 14.85
C VAL A 618 49.35 -2.82 14.08
N LEU A 619 50.19 -1.80 14.02
CA LEU A 619 51.55 -1.87 13.49
C LEU A 619 52.52 -2.16 14.62
N ASN A 620 53.16 -3.33 14.60
CA ASN A 620 54.17 -3.71 15.60
C ASN A 620 55.59 -3.47 15.08
N VAL A 621 56.39 -2.68 15.80
CA VAL A 621 57.75 -2.29 15.39
C VAL A 621 58.73 -2.46 16.55
N THR A 622 59.95 -2.94 16.26
CA THR A 622 61.07 -2.98 17.22
C THR A 622 62.21 -2.12 16.70
N PHE A 623 62.67 -1.16 17.50
CA PHE A 623 63.77 -0.27 17.17
C PHE A 623 65.05 -0.73 17.88
N ASN A 624 66.12 -0.97 17.12
CA ASN A 624 67.37 -1.54 17.67
C ASN A 624 68.44 -0.50 18.00
N THR A 625 68.24 0.76 17.62
CA THR A 625 69.17 1.88 17.86
C THR A 625 68.45 3.07 18.50
N PRO A 626 69.10 3.82 19.41
CA PRO A 626 68.50 5.04 19.95
C PRO A 626 68.34 6.12 18.86
N GLY A 627 67.28 6.92 18.95
CA GLY A 627 67.00 8.00 18.00
C GLY A 627 65.51 8.35 17.92
N THR A 628 65.20 9.44 17.22
CA THR A 628 63.83 9.79 16.84
C THR A 628 63.49 9.10 15.52
N TYR A 629 62.43 8.29 15.53
CA TYR A 629 61.91 7.61 14.35
C TYR A 629 60.59 8.24 13.94
N THR A 630 60.42 8.51 12.64
CA THR A 630 59.20 9.05 12.05
C THR A 630 58.73 8.16 10.91
N PHE A 631 57.45 7.81 10.91
CA PHE A 631 56.83 7.06 9.82
C PHE A 631 55.46 7.61 9.49
N THR A 632 55.07 7.48 8.23
CA THR A 632 53.78 7.91 7.69
C THR A 632 52.99 6.67 7.28
N VAL A 633 51.74 6.58 7.74
CA VAL A 633 50.79 5.55 7.30
C VAL A 633 49.82 6.19 6.31
N THR A 634 49.63 5.58 5.15
CA THR A 634 48.65 5.96 4.15
C THR A 634 47.60 4.86 4.02
N ALA A 635 46.32 5.20 4.11
CA ALA A 635 45.19 4.31 3.89
C ALA A 635 44.46 4.63 2.59
N SER A 636 44.10 3.59 1.84
CA SER A 636 43.22 3.67 0.67
C SER A 636 42.43 2.38 0.51
N ASN A 637 41.15 2.48 0.20
CA ASN A 637 40.32 1.34 -0.20
C ASN A 637 39.99 1.36 -1.71
N GLY A 638 40.74 2.15 -2.49
CA GLY A 638 40.49 2.34 -3.93
C GLY A 638 39.31 3.28 -4.24
N VAL A 639 38.65 3.84 -3.23
CA VAL A 639 37.58 4.83 -3.37
C VAL A 639 38.09 6.20 -2.89
N GLY A 640 37.84 7.25 -3.66
CA GLY A 640 38.26 8.60 -3.32
C GLY A 640 39.78 8.77 -3.22
N SER A 641 40.22 9.76 -2.43
CA SER A 641 41.63 10.02 -2.18
C SER A 641 42.14 9.20 -1.00
N SER A 642 43.40 8.77 -1.05
CA SER A 642 44.06 8.19 0.12
C SER A 642 44.24 9.23 1.22
N VAL A 643 44.16 8.79 2.47
CA VAL A 643 44.41 9.61 3.66
C VAL A 643 45.69 9.16 4.34
N SER A 644 46.37 10.06 5.05
CA SER A 644 47.63 9.73 5.72
C SER A 644 47.80 10.45 7.03
N ASP A 645 48.52 9.83 7.96
CA ASP A 645 48.97 10.43 9.21
C ASP A 645 50.44 10.08 9.46
N THR A 646 51.14 10.92 10.23
CA THR A 646 52.56 10.75 10.54
C THR A 646 52.78 10.69 12.04
N PHE A 647 53.53 9.69 12.49
CA PHE A 647 53.81 9.47 13.90
C PHE A 647 55.32 9.48 14.16
N SER A 648 55.71 10.06 15.30
CA SER A 648 57.10 10.09 15.76
C SER A 648 57.25 9.46 17.15
N ILE A 649 58.27 8.64 17.33
CA ILE A 649 58.65 8.02 18.61
C ILE A 649 60.13 8.28 18.90
N GLU A 650 60.45 8.63 20.15
CA GLU A 650 61.82 8.79 20.63
C GLU A 650 62.30 7.53 21.36
N ILE A 651 63.35 6.88 20.85
CA ILE A 651 63.92 5.66 21.41
C ILE A 651 65.22 5.96 22.13
N ALA A 652 65.28 5.67 23.42
CA ALA A 652 66.48 5.71 24.25
C ALA A 652 67.19 4.34 24.26
N GLN A 653 68.48 4.33 24.62
CA GLN A 653 69.22 3.08 24.86
C GLN A 653 68.60 2.34 26.06
N ALA A 654 68.34 1.04 25.94
CA ALA A 654 67.85 0.22 27.04
C ALA A 654 68.80 0.31 28.25
N GLY A 655 68.30 0.81 29.38
CA GLY A 655 69.08 0.98 30.59
C GLY A 655 69.27 -0.37 31.30
N TYR A 656 70.51 -0.81 31.49
CA TYR A 656 70.78 -1.97 32.34
C TYR A 656 70.43 -1.62 33.80
N LYS A 657 69.33 -2.20 34.33
CA LYS A 657 69.03 -2.12 35.75
C LYS A 657 69.96 -3.05 36.53
N ILE A 658 70.97 -2.48 37.18
CA ILE A 658 71.82 -3.21 38.12
C ILE A 658 71.04 -3.38 39.43
N TYR A 659 70.54 -4.58 39.71
CA TYR A 659 69.97 -4.92 41.01
C TYR A 659 71.11 -5.21 41.99
N LEU A 660 71.46 -4.24 42.84
CA LEU A 660 72.37 -4.46 43.96
C LEU A 660 71.60 -5.16 45.10
N PRO A 661 72.06 -6.31 45.64
CA PRO A 661 71.42 -6.93 46.79
C PRO A 661 71.55 -6.02 48.03
N MET A 662 70.41 -5.70 48.64
CA MET A 662 70.35 -4.98 49.91
C MET A 662 70.75 -5.94 51.04
N ILE A 663 71.98 -5.83 51.55
CA ILE A 663 72.38 -6.49 52.79
C ILE A 663 71.89 -5.60 53.94
N VAL A 664 70.77 -5.99 54.57
CA VAL A 664 70.32 -5.40 55.84
C VAL A 664 71.15 -6.01 56.95
N LYS A 665 71.77 -5.14 57.76
CA LYS A 665 72.57 -5.54 58.93
C LYS A 665 71.70 -5.81 60.14
#